data_AF-A0AAV2Z7H0-F1
#
_entry.id   AF-A0AAV2Z7H0-F1
#
_cell.length_a   1.000
_cell.length_b   1.000
_cell.length_c   1.000
_cell.angle_alpha   90.00
_cell.angle_beta   90.00
_cell.angle_gamma   90.00
#
_symmetry.space_group_name_H-M   'P 1'
#
loop_
_entity.id
_entity.type
_entity.pdbx_description
1 polymer ?
#
loop_
_entity_poly.entity_id
_entity_poly.type
_entity_poly.pdbx_seq_one_letter_code
_entity_poly.pdbx_strand_id
1 'polypeptide(L)'
;MLGITSTNPAAEKARRAIEAIRAEELRREAEAEWTEEQLQALTQAKVHVPTTAKNFWKEVAKYVPGKSADDCRGKSFEQFTSPVGRKTSGKRSADAGDGGGQGVQPTKLFRAGSNLFKKQVRQFVQQYEKKHVDDVFGTRTPSKAMLGKATNFDDLKSPVAAETPSQTPNKAGDADDATPGRELLEKVTTSKRDEVDSYLRNLKRSHLGSTDEQKLGFQTPPIRKKSQSRSGVYMVEECGSRRLEETTEEAQRSTAHEDRATTSTTMLQRVLPRVAAMALLLLQATANAEDRCTAILVGAQASTNNAPMTTHTNDCSSCDFRISKVPAQTHPEGSVREIVLAEGDYPRYVGRSRGSVYYPENLDKRFYNWTETKAIGTIPQVAKTYAYIDGTYGIINEHQLAIGESTCGARFYTKPVTKGGEALFDVAELSRVAMERTTNARDAIKLMGDLAVKYGYYGAEWEGDGVYGEAGEALTVTDPLEAWMFHILPDDTGKSAIWAAQRVPDDHFCAVANQFVIHELDLNNTDYFMASPNIYDAAIRNKIWKPEDGPFDFTRVYSSPRAETHQYYSTRRVWRLFTLVNPELKLSPYTDVYSSDYPFSVKALKKLSPQDIMRFQRDHYEGTPFDMTKGPDSGPYGNPDRYDPGVNGDLTQKDIDRGHFERAISIFRASYSFVSVLDPSNEDNALIWFGQYAPHATTYTPVYAKVSEIPAEITTGSLFAFDRRSSFWINALVGNWVSRFYKYAHPFVEKVQLELEDSAMSMQEDILEQAAFVKNSTGEDEMVAFLTNQSALAAANSHQAFSDLFDFLVTSFHDGYHMTDFYSSHLKAIPLFYPKWWLEQVGFFANKDAASSSSSAAAAPSTPAAKEVSTKSTGTDASSTTTAASTSSGSFPIVSTIIVAVVCVGVGVIIGRKSAVKRDGYSPAPLNYGTA
;
A
#
# COMPACT_ATOMS: atom_id res chain seq x y z
N MET A 1 17.34 -53.70 61.60
CA MET A 1 18.66 -53.15 61.99
C MET A 1 18.93 -51.92 61.14
N LEU A 2 19.20 -50.79 61.79
CA LEU A 2 20.15 -49.73 61.42
C LEU A 2 20.07 -49.26 59.94
N GLY A 3 19.52 -48.11 59.59
CA GLY A 3 19.98 -46.79 60.02
C GLY A 3 21.28 -46.42 59.30
N ILE A 4 21.20 -45.60 58.24
CA ILE A 4 22.19 -44.57 57.86
C ILE A 4 21.45 -43.49 57.05
N THR A 5 21.36 -42.32 57.66
CA THR A 5 21.03 -41.03 57.09
C THR A 5 22.18 -40.53 56.22
N SER A 6 21.88 -40.06 55.01
CA SER A 6 22.75 -39.18 54.23
C SER A 6 21.91 -38.04 53.67
N THR A 7 21.72 -36.99 54.48
CA THR A 7 21.25 -35.70 53.98
C THR A 7 22.44 -34.98 53.39
N ASN A 8 22.43 -34.77 52.07
CA ASN A 8 23.47 -34.04 51.37
C ASN A 8 23.47 -32.57 51.85
N PRO A 9 24.52 -32.09 52.56
CA PRO A 9 24.54 -30.74 53.14
C PRO A 9 24.47 -29.62 52.08
N ALA A 10 24.87 -29.92 50.84
CA ALA A 10 24.77 -28.97 49.73
C ALA A 10 23.32 -28.77 49.28
N ALA A 11 22.47 -29.80 49.35
CA ALA A 11 21.06 -29.72 48.97
C ALA A 11 20.25 -28.94 50.01
N GLU A 12 20.59 -29.05 51.29
CA GLU A 12 19.91 -28.30 52.36
C GLU A 12 20.34 -26.83 52.38
N LYS A 13 21.63 -26.54 52.08
CA LYS A 13 22.12 -25.16 51.89
C LYS A 13 21.49 -24.49 50.66
N ALA A 14 21.27 -25.24 49.57
CA ALA A 14 20.57 -24.75 48.39
C ALA A 14 19.08 -24.48 48.67
N ARG A 15 18.38 -25.34 49.42
CA ARG A 15 16.98 -25.09 49.82
C ARG A 15 16.83 -23.84 50.68
N ARG A 16 17.70 -23.62 51.68
CA ARG A 16 17.66 -22.43 52.53
C ARG A 16 18.00 -21.14 51.75
N ALA A 17 18.90 -21.21 50.77
CA ALA A 17 19.20 -20.08 49.89
C ALA A 17 18.02 -19.72 48.97
N ILE A 18 17.32 -20.73 48.44
CA ILE A 18 16.13 -20.52 47.59
C ILE A 18 14.95 -19.98 48.41
N GLU A 19 14.75 -20.45 49.65
CA GLU A 19 13.72 -19.92 50.55
C GLU A 19 14.02 -18.47 50.98
N ALA A 20 15.29 -18.11 51.21
CA ALA A 20 15.69 -16.73 51.50
C ALA A 20 15.48 -15.79 50.31
N ILE A 21 15.81 -16.23 49.09
CA ILE A 21 15.58 -15.45 47.86
C ILE A 21 14.07 -15.23 47.63
N ARG A 22 13.26 -16.27 47.85
CA ARG A 22 11.81 -16.21 47.69
C ARG A 22 11.13 -15.32 48.74
N ALA A 23 11.65 -15.29 49.97
CA ALA A 23 11.18 -14.39 51.01
C ALA A 23 11.54 -12.92 50.73
N GLU A 24 12.70 -12.67 50.13
CA GLU A 24 13.14 -11.33 49.71
C GLU A 24 12.35 -10.82 48.48
N GLU A 25 12.00 -11.72 47.55
CA GLU A 25 11.11 -11.42 46.41
C GLU A 25 9.69 -11.06 46.88
N LEU A 26 9.10 -11.84 47.78
CA LEU A 26 7.79 -11.56 48.35
C LEU A 26 7.75 -10.24 49.15
N ARG A 27 8.86 -9.85 49.79
CA ARG A 27 9.00 -8.53 50.43
C ARG A 27 9.05 -7.39 49.42
N ARG A 28 9.74 -7.56 48.30
CA ARG A 28 9.82 -6.55 47.22
C ARG A 28 8.52 -6.41 46.43
N GLU A 29 7.76 -7.48 46.29
CA GLU A 29 6.42 -7.45 45.68
C GLU A 29 5.43 -6.68 46.59
N ALA A 30 5.50 -6.87 47.91
CA ALA A 30 4.69 -6.11 48.87
C ALA A 30 5.04 -4.61 48.92
N GLU A 31 6.28 -4.21 48.61
CA GLU A 31 6.69 -2.79 48.52
C GLU A 31 6.32 -2.11 47.18
N ALA A 32 6.00 -2.90 46.15
CA ALA A 32 5.70 -2.42 44.80
C ALA A 32 4.23 -2.02 44.60
N GLU A 33 3.30 -2.51 45.42
CA GLU A 33 1.89 -2.11 45.35
C GLU A 33 1.69 -0.66 45.87
N TRP A 34 0.81 0.08 45.20
CA TRP A 34 0.44 1.45 45.56
C TRP A 34 -0.89 1.43 46.28
N THR A 35 -0.96 2.02 47.46
CA THR A 35 -2.23 2.19 48.19
C THR A 35 -3.06 3.33 47.57
N GLU A 36 -4.39 3.31 47.77
CA GLU A 36 -5.28 4.38 47.28
C GLU A 36 -4.92 5.75 47.85
N GLU A 37 -4.48 5.80 49.11
CA GLU A 37 -4.02 7.03 49.78
C GLU A 37 -2.77 7.61 49.09
N GLN A 38 -1.82 6.76 48.65
CA GLN A 38 -0.64 7.20 47.92
C GLN A 38 -0.98 7.70 46.51
N LEU A 39 -1.99 7.14 45.85
CA LEU A 39 -2.45 7.57 44.52
C LEU A 39 -3.17 8.93 44.58
N GLN A 40 -4.00 9.14 45.61
CA GLN A 40 -4.62 10.44 45.85
C GLN A 40 -3.57 11.51 46.20
N ALA A 41 -2.61 11.17 47.07
CA ALA A 41 -1.51 12.07 47.42
C ALA A 41 -0.66 12.45 46.19
N LEU A 42 -0.38 11.51 45.28
CA LEU A 42 0.33 11.77 44.03
C LEU A 42 -0.43 12.75 43.12
N THR A 43 -1.75 12.57 43.04
CA THR A 43 -2.61 13.43 42.20
C THR A 43 -2.66 14.85 42.75
N GLN A 44 -2.83 15.02 44.06
CA GLN A 44 -2.83 16.34 44.70
C GLN A 44 -1.45 17.02 44.62
N ALA A 45 -0.37 16.26 44.83
CA ALA A 45 0.99 16.80 44.78
C ALA A 45 1.38 17.33 43.38
N LYS A 46 0.91 16.70 42.30
CA LYS A 46 1.15 17.15 40.91
C LYS A 46 0.45 18.48 40.58
N VAL A 47 -0.64 18.80 41.27
CA VAL A 47 -1.35 20.07 41.13
C VAL A 47 -0.70 21.15 41.99
N HIS A 48 -0.16 20.78 43.16
CA HIS A 48 0.41 21.72 44.11
C HIS A 48 1.86 22.15 43.77
N VAL A 49 2.64 21.30 43.10
CA VAL A 49 4.01 21.62 42.68
C VAL A 49 3.98 22.29 41.28
N PRO A 50 4.61 23.46 41.09
CA PRO A 50 4.68 24.11 39.78
C PRO A 50 5.47 23.27 38.76
N THR A 51 4.92 23.10 37.56
CA THR A 51 5.53 22.27 36.48
C THR A 51 6.88 22.78 35.98
N THR A 52 7.25 24.02 36.29
CA THR A 52 8.55 24.64 35.97
C THR A 52 9.64 24.38 37.02
N ALA A 53 9.34 23.64 38.09
CA ALA A 53 10.31 23.35 39.14
C ALA A 53 11.47 22.47 38.63
N LYS A 54 12.71 22.91 38.89
CA LYS A 54 13.96 22.29 38.42
C LYS A 54 14.14 20.80 38.78
N ASN A 55 13.39 20.30 39.78
CA ASN A 55 13.36 18.89 40.19
C ASN A 55 11.92 18.44 40.52
N PHE A 56 10.97 18.77 39.64
CA PHE A 56 9.53 18.53 39.81
C PHE A 56 9.17 17.21 40.52
N TRP A 57 9.63 16.07 40.02
CA TRP A 57 9.28 14.76 40.59
C TRP A 57 9.87 14.49 41.98
N LYS A 58 11.01 15.10 42.33
CA LYS A 58 11.54 15.03 43.70
C LYS A 58 10.73 15.87 44.67
N GLU A 59 10.19 17.00 44.22
CA GLU A 59 9.29 17.81 45.03
C GLU A 59 7.92 17.13 45.19
N VAL A 60 7.38 16.54 44.12
CA VAL A 60 6.15 15.73 44.16
C VAL A 60 6.28 14.56 45.14
N ALA A 61 7.40 13.83 45.11
CA ALA A 61 7.61 12.67 45.99
C ALA A 61 7.69 13.01 47.49
N LYS A 62 7.98 14.26 47.87
CA LYS A 62 7.93 14.67 49.30
C LYS A 62 6.52 14.59 49.88
N TYR A 63 5.50 14.69 49.03
CA TYR A 63 4.09 14.65 49.41
C TYR A 63 3.48 13.26 49.26
N VAL A 64 4.22 12.26 48.76
CA VAL A 64 3.74 10.90 48.55
C VAL A 64 4.50 9.95 49.50
N PRO A 65 3.88 9.51 50.61
CA PRO A 65 4.58 8.75 51.65
C PRO A 65 5.17 7.44 51.13
N GLY A 66 6.46 7.23 51.35
CA GLY A 66 7.14 5.96 51.06
C GLY A 66 7.40 5.66 49.58
N LYS A 67 7.17 6.59 48.65
CA LYS A 67 7.44 6.41 47.22
C LYS A 67 8.52 7.38 46.73
N SER A 68 9.44 6.90 45.89
CA SER A 68 10.53 7.72 45.37
C SER A 68 10.07 8.62 44.21
N ALA A 69 10.92 9.57 43.82
CA ALA A 69 10.68 10.42 42.65
C ALA A 69 10.49 9.62 41.35
N ASP A 70 11.24 8.54 41.21
CA ASP A 70 11.15 7.67 40.03
C ASP A 70 9.88 6.81 40.06
N ASP A 71 9.42 6.40 41.26
CA ASP A 71 8.15 5.69 41.40
C ASP A 71 6.96 6.60 41.08
N CYS A 72 6.96 7.84 41.59
CA CYS A 72 5.91 8.83 41.32
C CYS A 72 5.84 9.21 39.84
N ARG A 73 7.00 9.34 39.19
CA ARG A 73 7.12 9.58 37.74
C ARG A 73 6.63 8.36 36.95
N GLY A 74 7.11 7.17 37.27
CA GLY A 74 6.71 5.93 36.60
C GLY A 74 5.22 5.69 36.67
N LYS A 75 4.62 5.81 37.86
CA LYS A 75 3.17 5.65 38.08
C LYS A 75 2.34 6.68 37.32
N SER A 76 2.85 7.91 37.17
CA SER A 76 2.18 8.98 36.42
C SER A 76 2.14 8.77 34.90
N PHE A 77 3.03 7.94 34.35
CA PHE A 77 3.14 7.69 32.91
C PHE A 77 2.89 6.23 32.53
N GLU A 78 2.45 5.40 33.48
CA GLU A 78 2.21 3.96 33.31
C GLU A 78 1.16 3.66 32.23
N GLN A 79 0.22 4.58 31.99
CA GLN A 79 -0.80 4.49 30.94
C GLN A 79 -0.26 4.72 29.52
N PHE A 80 0.99 5.20 29.39
CA PHE A 80 1.60 5.62 28.13
C PHE A 80 2.85 4.80 27.75
N THR A 81 3.13 3.69 28.45
CA THR A 81 4.29 2.83 28.17
C THR A 81 3.90 1.36 28.02
N SER A 82 4.27 0.74 26.89
CA SER A 82 4.29 -0.74 26.73
C SER A 82 5.47 -1.36 27.51
N PRO A 83 5.39 -2.63 27.97
CA PRO A 83 6.18 -3.13 29.09
C PRO A 83 7.67 -3.33 28.73
N VAL A 84 8.56 -2.69 29.50
CA VAL A 84 10.02 -2.88 29.41
C VAL A 84 10.56 -3.42 30.74
N GLY A 85 11.37 -4.48 30.67
CA GLY A 85 11.97 -5.17 31.81
C GLY A 85 12.92 -4.31 32.65
N ARG A 86 12.81 -4.43 33.98
CA ARG A 86 13.54 -3.65 34.99
C ARG A 86 14.94 -4.24 35.23
N LYS A 87 16.02 -3.52 34.92
CA LYS A 87 17.41 -3.90 35.28
C LYS A 87 17.73 -3.51 36.73
N THR A 88 18.15 -4.48 37.55
CA THR A 88 18.77 -4.24 38.87
C THR A 88 20.29 -4.11 38.75
N SER A 89 20.84 -3.07 39.39
CA SER A 89 22.27 -2.76 39.45
C SER A 89 23.03 -3.63 40.45
N GLY A 90 24.11 -4.30 40.03
CA GLY A 90 25.08 -4.97 40.89
C GLY A 90 26.37 -4.15 41.04
N LYS A 91 26.78 -3.90 42.30
CA LYS A 91 28.08 -3.34 42.71
C LYS A 91 29.21 -4.38 42.56
N ARG A 92 30.38 -3.96 42.06
CA ARG A 92 31.75 -4.47 42.37
C ARG A 92 32.72 -3.30 42.19
N SER A 93 33.26 -2.72 43.28
CA SER A 93 34.51 -3.07 44.00
C SER A 93 35.78 -2.72 43.20
N ALA A 94 36.51 -1.75 43.72
CA ALA A 94 37.80 -1.27 43.24
C ALA A 94 38.92 -2.27 43.56
N ASP A 95 39.89 -2.38 42.65
CA ASP A 95 41.28 -2.58 43.04
C ASP A 95 42.24 -1.93 42.02
N ALA A 96 43.34 -1.41 42.53
CA ALA A 96 44.31 -0.57 41.84
C ALA A 96 45.54 -1.37 41.39
N GLY A 97 46.11 -0.99 40.24
CA GLY A 97 47.39 -1.52 39.75
C GLY A 97 47.94 -0.63 38.64
N ASP A 98 48.89 0.22 39.01
CA ASP A 98 49.63 1.19 38.20
C ASP A 98 50.73 0.52 37.33
N GLY A 99 51.08 1.14 36.19
CA GLY A 99 52.11 0.61 35.29
C GLY A 99 52.29 1.29 33.92
N GLY A 100 52.43 2.62 33.87
CA GLY A 100 53.35 3.36 32.99
C GLY A 100 53.20 3.34 31.44
N GLY A 101 52.73 4.45 30.88
CA GLY A 101 52.95 4.86 29.48
C GLY A 101 52.41 6.28 29.20
N GLN A 102 53.29 7.21 28.82
CA GLN A 102 53.08 8.66 28.75
C GLN A 102 51.86 9.10 27.92
N GLY A 103 51.03 9.95 28.51
CA GLY A 103 49.77 10.41 27.94
C GLY A 103 49.85 11.72 27.15
N VAL A 104 48.98 11.82 26.14
CA VAL A 104 48.28 13.06 25.79
C VAL A 104 46.90 12.96 26.44
N GLN A 105 46.63 13.80 27.44
CA GLN A 105 45.37 13.82 28.18
C GLN A 105 44.20 14.24 27.28
N PRO A 106 43.08 13.49 27.21
CA PRO A 106 41.85 14.01 26.61
C PRO A 106 41.24 15.04 27.57
N THR A 107 41.07 16.27 27.10
CA THR A 107 40.39 17.34 27.85
C THR A 107 38.96 16.90 28.17
N LYS A 108 38.63 16.81 29.48
CA LYS A 108 37.26 16.56 29.94
C LYS A 108 36.31 17.55 29.26
N LEU A 109 35.33 17.02 28.53
CA LEU A 109 34.23 17.81 27.99
C LEU A 109 33.35 18.30 29.15
N PHE A 110 33.12 19.61 29.20
CA PHE A 110 32.15 20.17 30.14
C PHE A 110 30.73 19.70 29.78
N ARG A 111 29.83 19.66 30.75
CA ARG A 111 28.44 19.23 30.53
C ARG A 111 27.77 20.09 29.43
N ALA A 112 27.15 19.42 28.46
CA ALA A 112 26.44 20.05 27.36
C ALA A 112 25.45 21.12 27.86
N GLY A 113 25.51 22.32 27.25
CA GLY A 113 24.69 23.48 27.63
C GLY A 113 25.29 24.40 28.70
N SER A 114 26.37 24.03 29.38
CA SER A 114 27.07 24.94 30.30
C SER A 114 27.84 26.04 29.55
N ASN A 115 28.01 27.20 30.19
CA ASN A 115 28.78 28.30 29.59
C ASN A 115 30.25 27.91 29.34
N LEU A 116 30.81 27.03 30.17
CA LEU A 116 32.15 26.46 29.94
C LEU A 116 32.18 25.50 28.73
N PHE A 117 31.15 24.67 28.53
CA PHE A 117 31.04 23.84 27.33
C PHE A 117 30.92 24.69 26.06
N LYS A 118 30.09 25.73 26.08
CA LYS A 118 29.98 26.68 24.96
C LYS A 118 31.31 27.37 24.67
N LYS A 119 32.09 27.71 25.70
CA LYS A 119 33.42 28.31 25.55
C LYS A 119 34.45 27.32 24.99
N GLN A 120 34.38 26.05 25.43
CA GLN A 120 35.23 24.95 24.96
C GLN A 120 34.91 24.59 23.50
N VAL A 121 33.63 24.56 23.12
CA VAL A 121 33.17 24.35 21.74
C VAL A 121 33.58 25.52 20.85
N ARG A 122 33.47 26.78 21.30
CA ARG A 122 33.93 27.94 20.52
C ARG A 122 35.44 27.93 20.29
N GLN A 123 36.23 27.55 21.30
CA GLN A 123 37.68 27.42 21.16
C GLN A 123 38.05 26.27 20.23
N PHE A 124 37.31 25.16 20.28
CA PHE A 124 37.48 24.04 19.36
C PHE A 124 37.14 24.44 17.91
N VAL A 125 36.02 25.12 17.68
CA VAL A 125 35.61 25.62 16.36
C VAL A 125 36.64 26.61 15.81
N GLN A 126 37.12 27.56 16.63
CA GLN A 126 38.18 28.48 16.20
C GLN A 126 39.49 27.78 15.86
N GLN A 127 39.88 26.73 16.59
CA GLN A 127 41.07 25.94 16.28
C GLN A 127 40.87 25.06 15.05
N TYR A 128 39.66 24.55 14.84
CA TYR A 128 39.26 23.75 13.69
C TYR A 128 39.26 24.60 12.41
N GLU A 129 38.61 25.77 12.44
CA GLU A 129 38.60 26.74 11.35
C GLU A 129 40.03 27.17 10.98
N LYS A 130 40.88 27.46 11.97
CA LYS A 130 42.28 27.89 11.75
C LYS A 130 43.18 26.78 11.20
N LYS A 131 42.80 25.51 11.37
CA LYS A 131 43.54 24.33 10.88
C LYS A 131 43.01 23.80 9.54
N HIS A 132 41.81 24.23 9.14
CA HIS A 132 41.11 23.80 7.93
C HIS A 132 40.70 24.98 7.03
N VAL A 133 41.52 26.03 6.99
CA VAL A 133 41.27 27.24 6.19
C VAL A 133 41.17 26.99 4.68
N ASP A 134 41.62 25.84 4.17
CA ASP A 134 41.64 25.57 2.72
C ASP A 134 40.98 24.24 2.28
N ASP A 135 40.02 23.69 3.03
CA ASP A 135 39.22 22.60 2.44
C ASP A 135 37.78 22.50 2.96
N VAL A 136 36.88 22.23 2.01
CA VAL A 136 35.40 22.15 2.10
C VAL A 136 34.68 23.52 2.08
N PHE A 137 34.02 23.79 0.95
CA PHE A 137 33.21 24.98 0.55
C PHE A 137 33.89 26.07 -0.30
N GLY A 138 34.93 25.72 -1.07
CA GLY A 138 35.40 26.54 -2.18
C GLY A 138 35.13 25.86 -3.53
N THR A 139 34.33 26.49 -4.40
CA THR A 139 34.04 26.11 -5.80
C THR A 139 33.00 25.01 -6.06
N ARG A 140 31.71 25.38 -5.85
CA ARG A 140 30.53 25.09 -6.70
C ARG A 140 29.26 25.30 -5.88
N THR A 141 29.05 26.52 -5.40
CA THR A 141 27.68 27.00 -5.19
C THR A 141 27.18 27.34 -6.60
N PRO A 142 26.16 26.65 -7.15
CA PRO A 142 25.59 27.05 -8.42
C PRO A 142 25.08 28.49 -8.27
N SER A 143 25.43 29.36 -9.20
CA SER A 143 24.82 30.69 -9.23
C SER A 143 23.30 30.52 -9.40
N LYS A 144 22.52 31.52 -8.99
CA LYS A 144 21.04 31.54 -9.13
C LYS A 144 20.53 31.34 -10.58
N ALA A 145 21.44 31.33 -11.56
CA ALA A 145 21.18 31.02 -12.96
C ALA A 145 21.30 29.52 -13.32
N MET A 146 21.81 28.68 -12.41
CA MET A 146 21.98 27.22 -12.58
C MET A 146 21.00 26.38 -11.76
N LEU A 147 20.15 27.02 -10.95
CA LEU A 147 18.87 26.44 -10.55
C LEU A 147 17.88 26.76 -11.68
N GLY A 148 17.53 25.76 -12.50
CA GLY A 148 16.28 25.82 -13.24
C GLY A 148 15.16 26.18 -12.26
N LYS A 149 14.25 27.07 -12.67
CA LYS A 149 13.22 27.65 -11.79
C LYS A 149 12.58 26.56 -10.92
N ALA A 150 12.92 26.55 -9.63
CA ALA A 150 12.05 25.96 -8.62
C ALA A 150 10.68 26.61 -8.78
N THR A 151 9.62 25.81 -8.74
CA THR A 151 8.25 26.28 -8.89
C THR A 151 8.02 27.44 -7.93
N ASN A 152 7.73 28.62 -8.45
CA ASN A 152 7.40 29.77 -7.61
C ASN A 152 5.98 29.57 -7.09
N PHE A 153 5.86 28.95 -5.90
CA PHE A 153 4.56 28.69 -5.26
C PHE A 153 3.81 29.98 -4.91
N ASP A 154 4.47 31.14 -4.89
CA ASP A 154 3.82 32.44 -4.69
C ASP A 154 2.97 32.90 -5.90
N ASP A 155 3.20 32.33 -7.09
CA ASP A 155 2.39 32.64 -8.29
C ASP A 155 1.06 31.86 -8.29
N LEU A 156 0.80 31.02 -7.27
CA LEU A 156 -0.43 30.24 -7.10
C LEU A 156 -1.50 31.04 -6.35
N LYS A 157 -2.37 31.70 -7.10
CA LYS A 157 -3.62 32.19 -6.54
C LYS A 157 -4.59 31.03 -6.38
N SER A 158 -5.13 30.83 -5.17
CA SER A 158 -6.30 29.98 -4.97
C SER A 158 -7.45 30.45 -5.88
N PRO A 159 -8.26 29.54 -6.45
CA PRO A 159 -9.46 29.95 -7.17
C PRO A 159 -10.40 30.66 -6.20
N VAL A 160 -10.73 31.92 -6.50
CA VAL A 160 -11.83 32.62 -5.86
C VAL A 160 -13.11 31.88 -6.25
N ALA A 161 -13.93 31.56 -5.24
CA ALA A 161 -15.20 30.86 -5.45
C ALA A 161 -16.00 31.55 -6.57
N ALA A 162 -16.33 30.80 -7.62
CA ALA A 162 -17.27 31.26 -8.64
C ALA A 162 -18.59 31.59 -7.95
N GLU A 163 -19.02 32.85 -8.06
CA GLU A 163 -20.35 33.27 -7.64
C GLU A 163 -21.39 32.55 -8.53
N THR A 164 -22.26 31.78 -7.90
CA THR A 164 -23.41 31.13 -8.54
C THR A 164 -24.37 32.20 -9.06
N PRO A 165 -24.76 32.22 -10.35
CA PRO A 165 -25.87 33.05 -10.79
C PRO A 165 -27.17 32.41 -10.27
N SER A 166 -27.89 33.09 -9.39
CA SER A 166 -29.24 32.67 -8.99
C SER A 166 -30.19 32.85 -10.18
N GLN A 167 -30.80 31.77 -10.66
CA GLN A 167 -31.97 31.86 -11.54
C GLN A 167 -33.23 31.57 -10.72
N THR A 168 -34.08 32.58 -10.57
CA THR A 168 -35.50 32.42 -10.28
C THR A 168 -36.28 32.26 -11.59
N PRO A 169 -37.38 31.47 -11.61
CA PRO A 169 -38.07 31.13 -12.83
C PRO A 169 -39.12 32.18 -13.18
N ASN A 170 -39.20 32.60 -14.45
CA ASN A 170 -40.45 33.11 -15.00
C ASN A 170 -40.59 32.87 -16.52
N LYS A 171 -41.85 32.57 -16.84
CA LYS A 171 -42.51 32.09 -18.07
C LYS A 171 -42.28 32.84 -19.40
N ALA A 172 -42.28 32.02 -20.46
CA ALA A 172 -42.98 32.11 -21.76
C ALA A 172 -42.55 33.13 -22.83
N GLY A 173 -42.33 32.63 -24.07
CA GLY A 173 -42.41 33.39 -25.33
C GLY A 173 -41.51 32.87 -26.46
N ASP A 174 -42.10 32.07 -27.35
CA ASP A 174 -41.86 31.80 -28.79
C ASP A 174 -40.52 32.07 -29.53
N ALA A 175 -40.10 31.02 -30.26
CA ALA A 175 -39.59 30.93 -31.65
C ALA A 175 -38.80 32.08 -32.30
N ASP A 176 -37.56 31.84 -32.75
CA ASP A 176 -37.22 31.42 -34.13
C ASP A 176 -35.70 31.44 -34.41
N ASP A 177 -35.37 30.69 -35.46
CA ASP A 177 -34.11 30.31 -36.10
C ASP A 177 -33.06 31.42 -36.40
N ALA A 178 -31.77 31.13 -36.19
CA ALA A 178 -30.63 31.56 -37.01
C ALA A 178 -29.26 31.19 -36.38
N THR A 179 -28.55 30.25 -37.02
CA THR A 179 -27.08 30.13 -36.93
C THR A 179 -26.47 31.05 -38.00
N PRO A 180 -25.43 31.88 -37.73
CA PRO A 180 -24.07 31.48 -38.16
C PRO A 180 -22.86 32.08 -37.40
N GLY A 181 -21.72 31.39 -37.49
CA GLY A 181 -20.36 31.97 -37.53
C GLY A 181 -19.64 32.09 -36.17
N ARG A 182 -18.53 31.39 -35.95
CA ARG A 182 -17.17 31.85 -36.32
C ARG A 182 -16.95 33.34 -36.04
N GLU A 183 -16.54 33.68 -34.82
CA GLU A 183 -15.67 34.82 -34.53
C GLU A 183 -15.22 34.74 -33.06
N LEU A 184 -14.00 34.26 -32.83
CA LEU A 184 -13.13 34.59 -31.68
C LEU A 184 -11.71 34.07 -31.96
N LEU A 185 -11.23 34.35 -33.17
CA LEU A 185 -9.82 34.28 -33.56
C LEU A 185 -9.43 35.66 -34.10
N GLU A 186 -9.21 36.61 -33.19
CA GLU A 186 -8.38 37.80 -33.39
C GLU A 186 -7.82 38.20 -32.03
N LYS A 187 -6.59 38.65 -31.82
CA LYS A 187 -5.38 38.81 -32.62
C LYS A 187 -4.29 38.91 -31.55
N VAL A 188 -3.30 38.02 -31.56
CA VAL A 188 -2.08 38.24 -30.78
C VAL A 188 -1.38 39.43 -31.42
N THR A 189 -1.39 40.57 -30.74
CA THR A 189 -0.77 41.80 -31.25
C THR A 189 0.74 41.63 -31.35
N THR A 190 1.29 42.21 -32.42
CA THR A 190 2.69 42.18 -32.86
C THR A 190 3.71 42.67 -31.83
N SER A 191 3.27 43.20 -30.69
CA SER A 191 4.14 43.60 -29.57
C SER A 191 4.63 42.43 -28.72
N LYS A 192 4.09 41.21 -28.87
CA LYS A 192 4.54 40.01 -28.14
C LYS A 192 5.48 39.08 -28.94
N ARG A 193 5.83 39.44 -30.18
CA ARG A 193 6.86 38.71 -30.96
C ARG A 193 8.29 39.22 -30.69
N ASP A 194 8.45 40.50 -30.38
CA ASP A 194 9.77 41.09 -30.15
C ASP A 194 10.41 40.67 -28.81
N GLU A 195 9.63 40.26 -27.81
CA GLU A 195 10.14 39.73 -26.55
C GLU A 195 10.65 38.29 -26.67
N VAL A 196 10.04 37.48 -27.56
CA VAL A 196 10.46 36.09 -27.82
C VAL A 196 11.71 36.05 -28.70
N ASP A 197 11.81 36.96 -29.69
CA ASP A 197 13.01 37.07 -30.54
C ASP A 197 14.23 37.71 -29.83
N SER A 198 13.99 38.48 -28.76
CA SER A 198 15.05 38.98 -27.86
C SER A 198 15.62 37.84 -27.00
N TYR A 199 14.75 36.94 -26.52
CA TYR A 199 15.15 35.76 -25.74
C TYR A 199 15.95 34.75 -26.59
N LEU A 200 15.51 34.46 -27.81
CA LEU A 200 16.22 33.56 -28.73
C LEU A 200 17.55 34.14 -29.26
N ARG A 201 17.66 35.46 -29.41
CA ARG A 201 18.92 36.14 -29.78
C ARG A 201 19.94 36.15 -28.64
N ASN A 202 19.49 36.21 -27.38
CA ASN A 202 20.37 36.16 -26.22
C ASN A 202 20.89 34.74 -25.92
N LEU A 203 20.13 33.68 -26.25
CA LEU A 203 20.65 32.31 -26.19
C LEU A 203 21.77 32.06 -27.22
N LYS A 204 21.62 32.53 -28.46
CA LYS A 204 22.64 32.34 -29.52
C LYS A 204 23.93 33.14 -29.31
N ARG A 205 23.91 34.22 -28.54
CA ARG A 205 25.12 35.00 -28.18
C ARG A 205 25.92 34.40 -27.02
N SER A 206 25.32 33.51 -26.23
CA SER A 206 26.00 32.82 -25.11
C SER A 206 26.82 31.60 -25.53
N HIS A 207 26.84 31.26 -26.83
CA HIS A 207 27.58 30.10 -27.37
C HIS A 207 28.63 30.44 -28.44
N LEU A 208 29.00 31.72 -28.60
CA LEU A 208 30.10 32.13 -29.47
C LEU A 208 30.89 33.26 -28.80
N GLY A 209 32.05 32.91 -28.22
CA GLY A 209 33.12 33.87 -27.94
C GLY A 209 33.86 33.70 -26.62
N SER A 210 34.89 32.85 -26.60
CA SER A 210 36.19 33.24 -26.02
C SER A 210 37.26 32.30 -26.59
N THR A 211 37.79 32.70 -27.74
CA THR A 211 39.19 32.47 -28.08
C THR A 211 40.02 33.45 -27.26
N ASP A 212 40.99 32.98 -26.49
CA ASP A 212 42.35 33.52 -26.59
C ASP A 212 43.39 32.56 -26.01
N GLU A 213 44.49 32.52 -26.73
CA GLU A 213 45.61 31.59 -26.67
C GLU A 213 46.45 31.75 -25.40
N GLN A 214 46.82 30.62 -24.76
CA GLN A 214 48.14 30.50 -24.15
C GLN A 214 48.78 29.15 -24.49
N LYS A 215 49.88 29.26 -25.23
CA LYS A 215 50.80 28.20 -25.65
C LYS A 215 51.46 27.55 -24.45
N LEU A 216 51.31 26.23 -24.32
CA LEU A 216 52.36 25.34 -23.82
C LEU A 216 52.21 23.99 -24.52
N GLY A 217 53.10 23.74 -25.47
CA GLY A 217 53.17 22.45 -26.15
C GLY A 217 53.83 21.40 -25.26
N PHE A 218 53.41 20.15 -25.38
CA PHE A 218 54.30 19.01 -25.29
C PHE A 218 53.77 17.82 -26.10
N GLN A 219 54.75 17.17 -26.71
CA GLN A 219 54.74 16.10 -27.69
C GLN A 219 54.01 14.80 -27.26
N THR A 220 53.28 14.18 -28.19
CA THR A 220 53.17 12.71 -28.28
C THR A 220 54.51 12.11 -28.69
N PRO A 221 54.97 10.96 -28.14
CA PRO A 221 54.74 9.64 -28.79
C PRO A 221 54.80 8.44 -27.79
N PRO A 222 55.00 7.17 -28.18
CA PRO A 222 54.08 6.27 -28.88
C PRO A 222 53.84 4.90 -28.16
N ILE A 223 52.83 4.17 -28.65
CA ILE A 223 52.63 2.71 -28.74
C ILE A 223 53.66 1.78 -28.04
N ARG A 224 53.18 0.84 -27.21
CA ARG A 224 53.76 -0.52 -27.12
C ARG A 224 52.78 -1.61 -26.69
N LYS A 225 52.58 -2.58 -27.58
CA LYS A 225 52.05 -3.94 -27.30
C LYS A 225 52.94 -4.67 -26.29
N LYS A 226 52.36 -5.55 -25.47
CA LYS A 226 52.98 -6.84 -25.10
C LYS A 226 51.96 -7.87 -24.62
N SER A 227 52.13 -9.07 -25.15
CA SER A 227 51.40 -10.31 -24.89
C SER A 227 52.02 -11.12 -23.74
N GLN A 228 51.20 -12.02 -23.17
CA GLN A 228 51.49 -13.36 -22.63
C GLN A 228 52.60 -13.55 -21.58
N SER A 229 52.23 -14.20 -20.46
CA SER A 229 52.88 -15.46 -20.04
C SER A 229 51.94 -16.34 -19.19
N ARG A 230 52.19 -17.65 -19.27
CA ARG A 230 51.51 -18.79 -18.63
C ARG A 230 52.25 -19.22 -17.34
N SER A 231 51.53 -20.02 -16.53
CA SER A 231 51.92 -21.36 -15.98
C SER A 231 52.19 -21.55 -14.47
N GLY A 232 51.76 -22.73 -13.99
CA GLY A 232 52.09 -23.44 -12.74
C GLY A 232 50.90 -23.51 -11.76
N VAL A 233 50.04 -24.54 -11.68
CA VAL A 233 50.20 -26.00 -11.45
C VAL A 233 50.94 -26.36 -10.16
N TYR A 234 50.20 -26.96 -9.21
CA TYR A 234 50.66 -28.07 -8.36
C TYR A 234 49.51 -29.08 -8.18
N MET A 235 49.87 -30.35 -8.40
CA MET A 235 49.13 -31.60 -8.15
C MET A 235 49.76 -32.29 -6.94
N VAL A 236 48.96 -33.00 -6.12
CA VAL A 236 49.23 -34.31 -5.47
C VAL A 236 47.84 -34.92 -5.13
N GLU A 237 47.31 -35.94 -5.83
CA GLU A 237 47.40 -37.41 -5.58
C GLU A 237 47.10 -37.85 -4.13
N GLU A 238 46.45 -38.98 -3.77
CA GLU A 238 45.60 -40.02 -4.38
C GLU A 238 45.15 -40.96 -3.21
N CYS A 239 44.42 -42.04 -3.51
CA CYS A 239 43.87 -43.14 -2.67
C CYS A 239 42.48 -42.91 -2.04
N GLY A 240 41.49 -43.81 -2.17
CA GLY A 240 41.48 -45.13 -2.78
C GLY A 240 40.33 -45.99 -2.20
N SER A 241 39.41 -46.38 -3.07
CA SER A 241 38.75 -47.70 -3.16
C SER A 241 37.99 -48.30 -1.95
N ARG A 242 36.67 -48.57 -2.09
CA ARG A 242 36.07 -49.86 -2.51
C ARG A 242 34.57 -49.91 -2.19
N ARG A 243 33.87 -50.50 -3.15
CA ARG A 243 32.47 -50.94 -3.21
C ARG A 243 32.22 -52.15 -2.31
N LEU A 244 30.99 -52.35 -1.84
CA LEU A 244 30.30 -53.66 -1.84
C LEU A 244 28.79 -53.44 -1.69
N GLU A 245 28.05 -54.17 -2.52
CA GLU A 245 26.59 -54.25 -2.66
C GLU A 245 25.99 -55.30 -1.70
N GLU A 246 24.68 -55.56 -1.89
CA GLU A 246 23.82 -56.64 -1.37
C GLU A 246 22.92 -56.26 -0.17
N THR A 247 21.64 -55.92 -0.40
CA THR A 247 20.41 -56.79 -0.55
C THR A 247 20.04 -57.48 0.77
N THR A 248 18.82 -57.42 1.32
CA THR A 248 17.53 -57.95 0.81
C THR A 248 16.36 -57.53 1.74
N GLU A 249 15.13 -57.44 1.18
CA GLU A 249 13.80 -57.97 1.62
C GLU A 249 13.51 -58.25 3.11
N GLU A 250 12.30 -58.20 3.71
CA GLU A 250 10.89 -58.06 3.33
C GLU A 250 10.02 -58.00 4.62
N ALA A 251 8.73 -57.66 4.46
CA ALA A 251 7.54 -58.07 5.25
C ALA A 251 7.39 -57.62 6.74
N GLN A 252 6.41 -56.78 7.11
CA GLN A 252 4.95 -56.98 7.24
C GLN A 252 4.45 -57.88 8.39
N ARG A 253 3.44 -57.33 9.11
CA ARG A 253 2.39 -57.98 9.96
C ARG A 253 2.84 -58.49 11.34
N SER A 254 2.05 -58.47 12.42
CA SER A 254 0.70 -57.97 12.73
C SER A 254 0.48 -58.03 14.25
N THR A 255 -0.52 -57.30 14.76
CA THR A 255 -1.51 -57.67 15.83
C THR A 255 -0.99 -58.33 17.11
N ALA A 256 -1.21 -57.85 18.34
CA ALA A 256 -2.41 -57.38 19.04
C ALA A 256 -2.44 -58.18 20.35
N HIS A 257 -2.60 -57.50 21.49
CA HIS A 257 -3.22 -58.11 22.67
C HIS A 257 -3.94 -57.02 23.45
N GLU A 258 -5.27 -57.04 23.32
CA GLU A 258 -6.25 -56.61 24.34
C GLU A 258 -5.95 -57.38 25.65
N ASP A 259 -6.28 -56.95 26.86
CA ASP A 259 -7.43 -56.15 27.28
C ASP A 259 -7.33 -55.75 28.77
N ARG A 260 -8.28 -54.90 29.19
CA ARG A 260 -8.86 -54.77 30.55
C ARG A 260 -8.37 -53.65 31.48
N ALA A 261 -9.02 -52.48 31.38
CA ALA A 261 -9.89 -51.94 32.44
C ALA A 261 -10.53 -50.58 32.05
N THR A 262 -11.78 -50.62 31.61
CA THR A 262 -12.83 -49.59 31.77
C THR A 262 -12.96 -49.24 33.28
N THR A 263 -13.25 -48.02 33.78
CA THR A 263 -14.37 -47.12 33.47
C THR A 263 -14.19 -45.83 34.29
N SER A 264 -14.18 -44.66 33.66
CA SER A 264 -14.75 -43.38 34.16
C SER A 264 -14.50 -42.27 33.13
N THR A 265 -15.10 -42.47 31.96
CA THR A 265 -15.54 -41.37 31.09
C THR A 265 -16.72 -40.66 31.75
N THR A 266 -16.74 -39.32 31.72
CA THR A 266 -17.79 -38.48 31.10
C THR A 266 -17.87 -37.12 31.79
N MET A 267 -17.11 -36.14 31.30
CA MET A 267 -17.49 -34.71 31.30
C MET A 267 -16.52 -33.85 30.45
N LEU A 268 -15.27 -34.28 30.26
CA LEU A 268 -14.26 -33.49 29.54
C LEU A 268 -14.25 -33.61 28.01
N GLN A 269 -15.03 -34.52 27.42
CA GLN A 269 -15.06 -34.71 25.95
C GLN A 269 -16.11 -33.88 25.20
N ARG A 270 -16.86 -32.99 25.88
CA ARG A 270 -17.87 -32.12 25.23
C ARG A 270 -17.54 -30.62 25.24
N VAL A 271 -16.47 -30.20 25.91
CA VAL A 271 -16.13 -28.77 26.07
C VAL A 271 -14.94 -28.33 25.22
N LEU A 272 -13.97 -29.23 24.95
CA LEU A 272 -12.81 -28.92 24.14
C LEU A 272 -13.12 -28.54 22.66
N PRO A 273 -14.09 -29.16 21.96
CA PRO A 273 -14.41 -28.76 20.59
C PRO A 273 -15.08 -27.39 20.51
N ARG A 274 -15.72 -26.94 21.59
CA ARG A 274 -16.49 -25.68 21.62
C ARG A 274 -15.66 -24.47 21.99
N VAL A 275 -14.64 -24.65 22.84
CA VAL A 275 -13.68 -23.59 23.20
C VAL A 275 -12.66 -23.36 22.08
N ALA A 276 -12.26 -24.41 21.37
CA ALA A 276 -11.44 -24.28 20.16
C ALA A 276 -12.22 -23.61 19.01
N ALA A 277 -13.51 -23.92 18.84
CA ALA A 277 -14.36 -23.24 17.87
C ALA A 277 -14.59 -21.75 18.21
N MET A 278 -14.73 -21.40 19.49
CA MET A 278 -14.85 -19.99 19.92
C MET A 278 -13.55 -19.18 19.77
N ALA A 279 -12.39 -19.81 19.97
CA ALA A 279 -11.10 -19.15 19.74
C ALA A 279 -10.77 -19.02 18.24
N LEU A 280 -11.25 -19.92 17.39
CA LEU A 280 -11.24 -19.75 15.93
C LEU A 280 -12.18 -18.62 15.48
N LEU A 281 -13.38 -18.53 16.07
CA LEU A 281 -14.37 -17.49 15.77
C LEU A 281 -13.94 -16.07 16.21
N LEU A 282 -13.04 -15.94 17.18
CA LEU A 282 -12.50 -14.64 17.62
C LEU A 282 -11.18 -14.25 16.92
N LEU A 283 -10.63 -15.12 16.08
CA LEU A 283 -9.51 -14.80 15.18
C LEU A 283 -9.94 -14.63 13.71
N GLN A 284 -11.24 -14.71 13.39
CA GLN A 284 -11.78 -14.58 12.03
C GLN A 284 -12.61 -13.30 11.82
N ALA A 285 -12.08 -12.16 12.29
CA ALA A 285 -12.60 -10.86 11.89
C ALA A 285 -11.45 -9.89 11.59
N THR A 286 -10.47 -10.33 10.80
CA THR A 286 -9.83 -9.40 9.88
C THR A 286 -10.76 -9.34 8.67
N ALA A 287 -11.56 -8.27 8.58
CA ALA A 287 -12.11 -7.89 7.29
C ALA A 287 -10.89 -7.56 6.43
N ASN A 288 -10.46 -8.51 5.61
CA ASN A 288 -9.49 -8.23 4.57
C ASN A 288 -10.18 -7.24 3.64
N ALA A 289 -9.56 -6.07 3.45
CA ALA A 289 -9.93 -5.21 2.35
C ALA A 289 -9.77 -6.05 1.08
N GLU A 290 -10.84 -6.33 0.35
CA GLU A 290 -10.73 -7.10 -0.88
C GLU A 290 -9.87 -6.30 -1.87
N ASP A 291 -8.75 -6.88 -2.28
CA ASP A 291 -7.79 -6.29 -3.21
C ASP A 291 -8.38 -6.40 -4.62
N ARG A 292 -8.55 -5.26 -5.28
CA ARG A 292 -9.47 -5.19 -6.41
C ARG A 292 -9.04 -4.07 -7.33
N CYS A 293 -8.48 -4.37 -8.50
CA CYS A 293 -7.87 -3.44 -9.47
C CYS A 293 -8.81 -2.91 -10.59
N THR A 294 -8.34 -1.93 -11.37
CA THR A 294 -8.92 -1.52 -12.68
C THR A 294 -7.85 -1.55 -13.77
N ALA A 295 -8.18 -2.10 -14.95
CA ALA A 295 -7.30 -2.14 -16.11
C ALA A 295 -8.01 -1.65 -17.39
N ILE A 296 -7.22 -1.04 -18.29
CA ILE A 296 -7.68 -0.38 -19.50
C ILE A 296 -6.88 -0.92 -20.70
N LEU A 297 -7.54 -1.05 -21.85
CA LEU A 297 -6.94 -1.27 -23.16
C LEU A 297 -7.30 -0.14 -24.12
N VAL A 298 -6.30 0.34 -24.84
CA VAL A 298 -6.46 1.27 -25.96
C VAL A 298 -5.93 0.59 -27.22
N GLY A 299 -6.74 0.49 -28.27
CA GLY A 299 -6.31 0.00 -29.57
C GLY A 299 -5.31 0.93 -30.23
N ALA A 300 -4.51 0.40 -31.16
CA ALA A 300 -3.43 1.14 -31.81
C ALA A 300 -3.89 2.43 -32.50
N GLN A 301 -4.97 2.39 -33.29
CA GLN A 301 -5.50 3.57 -33.97
C GLN A 301 -6.27 4.53 -33.05
N ALA A 302 -6.68 4.07 -31.86
CA ALA A 302 -7.26 4.90 -30.81
C ALA A 302 -6.21 5.67 -29.99
N SER A 303 -4.92 5.34 -30.08
CA SER A 303 -3.85 6.04 -29.37
C SER A 303 -3.16 7.12 -30.22
N THR A 304 -2.50 8.07 -29.55
CA THR A 304 -1.74 9.12 -30.23
C THR A 304 -0.43 8.63 -30.86
N ASN A 305 0.18 7.57 -30.33
CA ASN A 305 1.42 6.97 -30.80
C ASN A 305 1.22 5.82 -31.81
N ASN A 306 -0.03 5.52 -32.20
CA ASN A 306 -0.37 4.40 -33.10
C ASN A 306 0.05 3.02 -32.58
N ALA A 307 0.19 2.87 -31.26
CA ALA A 307 0.52 1.62 -30.58
C ALA A 307 -0.51 1.35 -29.49
N PRO A 308 -0.86 0.08 -29.22
CA PRO A 308 -1.71 -0.26 -28.09
C PRO A 308 -1.16 0.24 -26.74
N MET A 309 -2.06 0.53 -25.81
CA MET A 309 -1.71 0.84 -24.42
C MET A 309 -2.48 -0.06 -23.46
N THR A 310 -1.81 -0.54 -22.42
CA THR A 310 -2.40 -1.25 -21.30
C THR A 310 -2.12 -0.54 -19.98
N THR A 311 -2.94 -0.80 -18.98
CA THR A 311 -2.79 -0.20 -17.65
C THR A 311 -3.07 -1.18 -16.54
N HIS A 312 -2.66 -0.83 -15.34
CA HIS A 312 -3.06 -1.52 -14.12
C HIS A 312 -3.05 -0.54 -12.94
N THR A 313 -4.17 -0.45 -12.22
CA THR A 313 -4.23 0.14 -10.86
C THR A 313 -4.20 -1.01 -9.85
N ASN A 314 -3.02 -1.30 -9.32
CA ASN A 314 -2.80 -2.39 -8.37
C ASN A 314 -3.31 -1.98 -6.99
N ASP A 315 -4.60 -2.15 -6.79
CA ASP A 315 -5.34 -1.77 -5.60
C ASP A 315 -5.25 -2.88 -4.56
N CYS A 316 -4.15 -2.87 -3.82
CA CYS A 316 -3.83 -3.87 -2.82
C CYS A 316 -3.28 -3.23 -1.55
N SER A 317 -3.93 -3.49 -0.42
CA SER A 317 -3.68 -2.78 0.85
C SER A 317 -2.40 -3.22 1.58
N SER A 318 -1.93 -4.44 1.32
CA SER A 318 -0.74 -5.03 1.94
C SER A 318 0.37 -5.38 0.95
N CYS A 319 0.12 -5.20 -0.36
CA CYS A 319 1.09 -5.61 -1.36
C CYS A 319 2.41 -4.85 -1.26
N ASP A 320 3.48 -5.56 -1.56
CA ASP A 320 4.75 -4.93 -1.88
C ASP A 320 4.53 -3.98 -3.07
N PHE A 321 4.99 -2.73 -2.97
CA PHE A 321 4.77 -1.69 -3.99
C PHE A 321 5.97 -1.52 -4.94
N ARG A 322 7.06 -2.27 -4.70
CA ARG A 322 8.32 -2.16 -5.45
C ARG A 322 8.26 -2.91 -6.79
N ILE A 323 8.86 -2.38 -7.84
CA ILE A 323 9.09 -3.12 -9.09
C ILE A 323 10.56 -3.48 -9.24
N SER A 324 10.89 -4.47 -10.07
CA SER A 324 12.27 -4.92 -10.30
C SER A 324 12.58 -5.11 -11.78
N LYS A 325 13.84 -4.94 -12.17
CA LYS A 325 14.33 -5.35 -13.49
C LYS A 325 14.85 -6.78 -13.40
N VAL A 326 14.26 -7.68 -14.18
CA VAL A 326 14.76 -9.02 -14.41
C VAL A 326 15.58 -9.01 -15.71
N PRO A 327 16.88 -9.32 -15.68
CA PRO A 327 17.71 -9.36 -16.89
C PRO A 327 17.40 -10.62 -17.72
N ALA A 328 17.71 -10.56 -19.01
CA ALA A 328 17.69 -11.73 -19.90
C ALA A 328 18.68 -12.78 -19.37
N GLN A 329 18.30 -14.06 -19.45
CA GLN A 329 19.12 -15.16 -18.92
C GLN A 329 19.37 -16.22 -19.98
N THR A 330 20.48 -16.94 -19.85
CA THR A 330 20.77 -18.15 -20.64
C THR A 330 20.85 -19.33 -19.68
N HIS A 331 20.20 -20.43 -20.05
CA HIS A 331 20.11 -21.63 -19.23
C HIS A 331 20.74 -22.83 -19.94
N PRO A 332 21.50 -23.68 -19.21
CA PRO A 332 21.97 -24.96 -19.75
C PRO A 332 20.82 -25.86 -20.19
N GLU A 333 21.09 -26.74 -21.15
CA GLU A 333 20.13 -27.76 -21.58
C GLU A 333 19.70 -28.65 -20.40
N GLY A 334 18.41 -28.99 -20.35
CA GLY A 334 17.83 -29.77 -19.26
C GLY A 334 17.54 -28.99 -17.97
N SER A 335 17.78 -27.67 -17.95
CA SER A 335 17.40 -26.82 -16.82
C SER A 335 15.89 -26.80 -16.60
N VAL A 336 15.48 -26.44 -15.38
CA VAL A 336 14.07 -26.28 -14.99
C VAL A 336 13.82 -24.85 -14.48
N ARG A 337 12.61 -24.35 -14.68
CA ARG A 337 12.10 -23.09 -14.14
C ARG A 337 11.23 -23.42 -12.94
N GLU A 338 11.67 -22.97 -11.77
CA GLU A 338 10.90 -23.08 -10.53
C GLU A 338 9.64 -22.22 -10.60
N ILE A 339 8.52 -22.76 -10.13
CA ILE A 339 7.26 -22.04 -9.94
C ILE A 339 7.09 -21.83 -8.45
N VAL A 340 6.76 -20.61 -8.03
CA VAL A 340 6.56 -20.26 -6.61
C VAL A 340 5.09 -20.00 -6.34
N LEU A 341 4.70 -20.11 -5.08
CA LEU A 341 3.37 -19.70 -4.65
C LEU A 341 3.26 -18.17 -4.73
N ALA A 342 2.16 -17.66 -5.28
CA ALA A 342 1.87 -16.23 -5.24
C ALA A 342 1.91 -15.69 -3.79
N GLU A 343 2.52 -14.53 -3.65
CA GLU A 343 2.56 -13.73 -2.43
C GLU A 343 2.42 -12.27 -2.84
N GLY A 344 1.50 -11.55 -2.20
CA GLY A 344 1.31 -10.12 -2.42
C GLY A 344 2.20 -9.30 -1.48
N ASP A 345 2.30 -9.76 -0.23
CA ASP A 345 2.88 -9.01 0.87
C ASP A 345 4.38 -8.81 0.74
N TYR A 346 4.90 -7.80 1.43
CA TYR A 346 6.35 -7.59 1.49
C TYR A 346 7.06 -8.68 2.30
N PRO A 347 8.16 -9.25 1.78
CA PRO A 347 8.60 -9.22 0.40
C PRO A 347 7.87 -10.30 -0.42
N ARG A 348 7.36 -9.93 -1.61
CA ARG A 348 6.60 -10.88 -2.45
C ARG A 348 7.45 -12.04 -2.96
N TYR A 349 8.76 -11.87 -2.93
CA TYR A 349 9.73 -12.87 -3.31
C TYR A 349 11.05 -12.62 -2.59
N VAL A 350 11.76 -13.71 -2.27
CA VAL A 350 13.12 -13.70 -1.72
C VAL A 350 13.94 -14.69 -2.51
N GLY A 351 14.91 -14.19 -3.27
CA GLY A 351 15.76 -15.02 -4.12
C GLY A 351 16.45 -14.22 -5.21
N ARG A 352 17.21 -14.91 -6.07
CA ARG A 352 18.05 -14.24 -7.08
C ARG A 352 17.48 -14.24 -8.50
N SER A 353 16.40 -14.97 -8.75
CA SER A 353 15.85 -15.12 -10.11
C SER A 353 15.01 -13.95 -10.60
N ARG A 354 14.54 -13.05 -9.71
CA ARG A 354 13.62 -11.93 -10.05
C ARG A 354 14.24 -10.55 -9.95
N GLY A 355 15.56 -10.45 -10.06
CA GLY A 355 16.26 -9.18 -9.99
C GLY A 355 16.64 -8.76 -8.57
N SER A 356 17.45 -7.70 -8.49
CA SER A 356 18.18 -7.30 -7.28
C SER A 356 17.29 -6.86 -6.12
N VAL A 357 16.07 -6.40 -6.39
CA VAL A 357 15.12 -5.90 -5.39
C VAL A 357 14.71 -6.99 -4.38
N TYR A 358 14.77 -8.25 -4.79
CA TYR A 358 14.39 -9.41 -3.99
C TYR A 358 15.58 -10.18 -3.40
N TYR A 359 16.80 -9.68 -3.59
CA TYR A 359 17.98 -10.31 -3.00
C TYR A 359 17.92 -10.18 -1.47
N PRO A 360 18.24 -11.25 -0.70
CA PRO A 360 18.18 -11.21 0.75
C PRO A 360 18.94 -10.04 1.39
N GLU A 361 20.04 -9.58 0.80
CA GLU A 361 20.81 -8.41 1.20
C GLU A 361 20.08 -7.06 1.07
N ASN A 362 19.14 -6.95 0.13
CA ASN A 362 18.41 -5.71 -0.19
C ASN A 362 17.05 -5.62 0.51
N LEU A 363 16.64 -6.65 1.23
CA LEU A 363 15.40 -6.67 2.00
C LEU A 363 15.57 -6.00 3.38
N ASP A 364 14.47 -5.48 3.91
CA ASP A 364 14.44 -4.82 5.21
C ASP A 364 14.49 -5.84 6.35
N LYS A 365 15.66 -5.97 6.96
CA LYS A 365 15.94 -6.93 8.04
C LYS A 365 15.55 -6.43 9.43
N ARG A 366 14.94 -5.25 9.57
CA ARG A 366 14.55 -4.69 10.87
C ARG A 366 13.43 -5.49 11.55
N PHE A 367 12.54 -6.09 10.76
CA PHE A 367 11.30 -6.70 11.25
C PHE A 367 11.35 -8.23 11.29
N TYR A 368 11.95 -8.83 10.26
CA TYR A 368 11.95 -10.27 10.09
C TYR A 368 13.23 -10.75 9.41
N ASN A 369 13.61 -12.00 9.66
CA ASN A 369 14.71 -12.65 8.95
C ASN A 369 14.15 -13.40 7.74
N TRP A 370 14.06 -12.70 6.62
CA TRP A 370 13.51 -13.23 5.37
C TRP A 370 14.31 -14.44 4.89
N THR A 371 13.61 -15.53 4.58
CA THR A 371 14.18 -16.76 4.02
C THR A 371 13.80 -16.88 2.56
N GLU A 372 14.62 -17.57 1.79
CA GLU A 372 14.38 -17.83 0.36
C GLU A 372 12.98 -18.43 0.12
N THR A 373 12.30 -17.90 -0.90
CA THR A 373 10.98 -18.35 -1.32
C THR A 373 11.10 -19.77 -1.88
N LYS A 374 10.26 -20.67 -1.40
CA LYS A 374 10.27 -22.06 -1.84
C LYS A 374 9.44 -22.24 -3.11
N ALA A 375 9.98 -23.00 -4.05
CA ALA A 375 9.23 -23.48 -5.19
C ALA A 375 8.11 -24.43 -4.76
N ILE A 376 6.97 -24.36 -5.45
CA ILE A 376 5.83 -25.28 -5.32
C ILE A 376 5.82 -26.33 -6.44
N GLY A 377 6.60 -26.12 -7.50
CA GLY A 377 6.82 -27.07 -8.58
C GLY A 377 7.78 -26.51 -9.62
N THR A 378 7.88 -27.18 -10.77
CA THR A 378 8.80 -26.78 -11.84
C THR A 378 8.21 -27.05 -13.22
N ILE A 379 8.69 -26.32 -14.22
CA ILE A 379 8.47 -26.61 -15.64
C ILE A 379 9.81 -26.71 -16.37
N PRO A 380 9.89 -27.36 -17.55
CA PRO A 380 11.08 -27.30 -18.39
C PRO A 380 11.48 -25.85 -18.69
N GLN A 381 12.78 -25.56 -18.58
CA GLN A 381 13.31 -24.24 -18.88
C GLN A 381 13.69 -24.11 -20.35
N VAL A 382 13.52 -22.90 -20.89
CA VAL A 382 13.98 -22.54 -22.24
C VAL A 382 15.45 -22.11 -22.21
N ALA A 383 16.16 -22.26 -23.32
CA ALA A 383 17.59 -21.95 -23.39
C ALA A 383 17.91 -20.47 -23.13
N LYS A 384 17.01 -19.55 -23.51
CA LYS A 384 17.13 -18.11 -23.30
C LYS A 384 15.80 -17.53 -22.85
N THR A 385 15.85 -16.59 -21.91
CA THR A 385 14.70 -15.78 -21.49
C THR A 385 14.96 -14.30 -21.77
N TYR A 386 13.88 -13.56 -21.96
CA TYR A 386 13.91 -12.12 -22.17
C TYR A 386 14.00 -11.33 -20.87
N ALA A 387 14.54 -10.11 -20.97
CA ALA A 387 14.55 -9.15 -19.88
C ALA A 387 13.17 -8.48 -19.73
N TYR A 388 12.73 -8.21 -18.51
CA TYR A 388 11.43 -7.57 -18.24
C TYR A 388 11.40 -6.80 -16.92
N ILE A 389 10.41 -5.92 -16.79
CA ILE A 389 10.08 -5.23 -15.54
C ILE A 389 9.00 -6.06 -14.82
N ASP A 390 9.30 -6.45 -13.59
CA ASP A 390 8.44 -7.24 -12.70
C ASP A 390 7.80 -6.34 -11.63
N GLY A 391 6.51 -6.53 -11.38
CA GLY A 391 5.78 -5.96 -10.24
C GLY A 391 5.05 -7.06 -9.47
N THR A 392 3.80 -6.80 -9.06
CA THR A 392 2.92 -7.89 -8.60
C THR A 392 2.72 -8.92 -9.71
N TYR A 393 2.65 -8.45 -10.96
CA TYR A 393 2.60 -9.25 -12.19
C TYR A 393 3.76 -8.85 -13.11
N GLY A 394 4.03 -9.64 -14.15
CA GLY A 394 4.93 -9.20 -15.23
C GLY A 394 4.35 -7.95 -15.92
N ILE A 395 5.10 -6.86 -15.99
CA ILE A 395 4.59 -5.56 -16.48
C ILE A 395 4.88 -5.37 -17.96
N ILE A 396 6.17 -5.34 -18.35
CA ILE A 396 6.60 -5.12 -19.74
C ILE A 396 7.96 -5.79 -19.98
N ASN A 397 8.15 -6.45 -21.14
CA ASN A 397 9.44 -7.02 -21.54
C ASN A 397 10.19 -6.17 -22.58
N GLU A 398 11.43 -6.55 -22.87
CA GLU A 398 12.30 -5.86 -23.84
C GLU A 398 11.79 -5.89 -25.29
N HIS A 399 10.76 -6.71 -25.57
CA HIS A 399 10.07 -6.81 -26.85
C HIS A 399 8.71 -6.10 -26.85
N GLN A 400 8.47 -5.22 -25.88
CA GLN A 400 7.28 -4.38 -25.79
C GLN A 400 5.97 -5.15 -25.57
N LEU A 401 6.03 -6.42 -25.17
CA LEU A 401 4.87 -7.12 -24.62
C LEU A 401 4.60 -6.53 -23.24
N ALA A 402 3.40 -5.97 -23.04
CA ALA A 402 2.97 -5.39 -21.77
C ALA A 402 1.65 -6.03 -21.28
N ILE A 403 1.53 -6.18 -19.96
CA ILE A 403 0.38 -6.83 -19.30
C ILE A 403 -0.08 -5.99 -18.12
N GLY A 404 -1.38 -5.68 -18.09
CA GLY A 404 -2.11 -5.21 -16.92
C GLY A 404 -3.12 -6.26 -16.43
N GLU A 405 -3.75 -6.03 -15.27
CA GLU A 405 -4.56 -7.04 -14.59
C GLU A 405 -5.74 -6.44 -13.80
N SER A 406 -6.83 -7.21 -13.68
CA SER A 406 -7.96 -6.98 -12.78
C SER A 406 -8.60 -8.27 -12.25
N THR A 407 -8.60 -8.42 -10.93
CA THR A 407 -9.09 -9.62 -10.23
C THR A 407 -10.59 -9.72 -10.29
N CYS A 408 -11.09 -10.84 -10.80
CA CYS A 408 -12.48 -11.04 -11.15
C CYS A 408 -13.12 -12.19 -10.36
N GLY A 409 -14.39 -12.01 -10.01
CA GLY A 409 -15.15 -13.09 -9.41
C GLY A 409 -15.42 -14.23 -10.41
N ALA A 410 -15.20 -15.47 -9.99
CA ALA A 410 -15.39 -16.67 -10.81
C ALA A 410 -16.16 -17.78 -10.07
N ARG A 411 -16.86 -18.63 -10.83
CA ARG A 411 -17.70 -19.71 -10.27
C ARG A 411 -16.94 -20.91 -9.75
N PHE A 412 -15.74 -21.14 -10.25
CA PHE A 412 -14.89 -22.25 -9.82
C PHE A 412 -13.66 -21.69 -9.14
N TYR A 413 -13.20 -22.39 -8.12
CA TYR A 413 -11.96 -22.10 -7.41
C TYR A 413 -11.22 -23.42 -7.16
N THR A 414 -9.90 -23.34 -6.96
CA THR A 414 -9.10 -24.51 -6.57
C THR A 414 -7.95 -24.07 -5.68
N LYS A 415 -7.26 -25.04 -5.09
CA LYS A 415 -6.10 -24.79 -4.24
C LYS A 415 -4.79 -25.08 -4.98
N PRO A 416 -3.70 -24.39 -4.62
CA PRO A 416 -2.38 -24.73 -5.11
C PRO A 416 -1.89 -26.08 -4.56
N VAL A 417 -0.94 -26.69 -5.26
CA VAL A 417 -0.34 -28.01 -4.93
C VAL A 417 0.18 -28.10 -3.48
N THR A 418 0.77 -27.03 -2.94
CA THR A 418 1.29 -27.01 -1.56
C THR A 418 0.23 -26.75 -0.49
N LYS A 419 -1.02 -26.49 -0.89
CA LYS A 419 -2.18 -26.26 0.00
C LYS A 419 -3.23 -27.36 -0.15
N GLY A 420 -2.86 -28.50 -0.71
CA GLY A 420 -3.71 -29.68 -0.84
C GLY A 420 -4.60 -29.71 -2.08
N GLY A 421 -4.37 -28.83 -3.05
CA GLY A 421 -4.95 -28.95 -4.39
C GLY A 421 -3.97 -29.53 -5.41
N GLU A 422 -4.25 -29.31 -6.69
CA GLU A 422 -3.45 -29.85 -7.81
C GLU A 422 -2.98 -28.77 -8.79
N ALA A 423 -3.36 -27.51 -8.59
CA ALA A 423 -2.97 -26.41 -9.47
C ALA A 423 -1.57 -25.88 -9.16
N LEU A 424 -0.78 -25.66 -10.22
CA LEU A 424 0.58 -25.16 -10.11
C LEU A 424 0.71 -23.65 -10.33
N PHE A 425 -0.19 -23.04 -11.12
CA PHE A 425 -0.04 -21.65 -11.54
C PHE A 425 -1.12 -20.72 -10.99
N ASP A 426 -0.71 -19.52 -10.59
CA ASP A 426 -1.55 -18.33 -10.58
C ASP A 426 -1.19 -17.42 -11.76
N VAL A 427 -1.93 -16.32 -11.91
CA VAL A 427 -1.74 -15.37 -13.02
C VAL A 427 -0.42 -14.58 -12.93
N ALA A 428 0.09 -14.32 -11.72
CA ALA A 428 1.36 -13.64 -11.53
C ALA A 428 2.53 -14.49 -12.04
N GLU A 429 2.53 -15.80 -11.75
CA GLU A 429 3.54 -16.69 -12.34
C GLU A 429 3.36 -16.88 -13.84
N LEU A 430 2.13 -16.97 -14.35
CA LEU A 430 1.86 -17.09 -15.78
C LEU A 430 2.36 -15.87 -16.56
N SER A 431 2.06 -14.65 -16.06
CA SER A 431 2.51 -13.41 -16.70
C SER A 431 4.04 -13.30 -16.73
N ARG A 432 4.74 -13.71 -15.66
CA ARG A 432 6.21 -13.77 -15.66
C ARG A 432 6.77 -14.74 -16.70
N VAL A 433 6.20 -15.95 -16.79
CA VAL A 433 6.61 -16.94 -17.80
C VAL A 433 6.34 -16.42 -19.22
N ALA A 434 5.25 -15.68 -19.44
CA ALA A 434 4.98 -15.02 -20.71
C ALA A 434 6.05 -13.95 -21.04
N MET A 435 6.36 -13.07 -20.09
CA MET A 435 7.40 -12.04 -20.23
C MET A 435 8.76 -12.65 -20.58
N GLU A 436 9.10 -13.79 -19.95
CA GLU A 436 10.35 -14.51 -20.16
C GLU A 436 10.47 -15.15 -21.56
N ARG A 437 9.36 -15.50 -22.22
CA ARG A 437 9.37 -16.47 -23.35
C ARG A 437 8.68 -16.00 -24.62
N THR A 438 7.99 -14.87 -24.61
CA THR A 438 7.17 -14.41 -25.75
C THR A 438 7.43 -12.95 -26.10
N THR A 439 7.12 -12.57 -27.34
CA THR A 439 7.37 -11.23 -27.88
C THR A 439 6.12 -10.53 -28.37
N ASN A 440 4.96 -11.19 -28.33
CA ASN A 440 3.68 -10.66 -28.80
C ASN A 440 2.52 -11.18 -27.94
N ALA A 441 1.38 -10.49 -28.00
CA ALA A 441 0.23 -10.70 -27.15
C ALA A 441 -0.45 -12.06 -27.38
N ARG A 442 -0.55 -12.51 -28.64
CA ARG A 442 -1.18 -13.81 -28.96
C ARG A 442 -0.41 -14.98 -28.41
N ASP A 443 0.90 -14.97 -28.59
CA ASP A 443 1.77 -16.04 -28.09
C ASP A 443 1.83 -16.04 -26.56
N ALA A 444 1.81 -14.85 -25.94
CA ALA A 444 1.70 -14.71 -24.49
C ALA A 444 0.40 -15.36 -23.96
N ILE A 445 -0.76 -15.05 -24.56
CA ILE A 445 -2.05 -15.61 -24.16
C ILE A 445 -2.08 -17.12 -24.32
N LYS A 446 -1.62 -17.63 -25.47
CA LYS A 446 -1.55 -19.08 -25.73
C LYS A 446 -0.64 -19.78 -24.73
N LEU A 447 0.56 -19.23 -24.48
CA LEU A 447 1.50 -19.81 -23.52
C LEU A 447 0.91 -19.85 -22.11
N MET A 448 0.32 -18.75 -21.64
CA MET A 448 -0.32 -18.69 -20.33
C MET A 448 -1.47 -19.69 -20.23
N GLY A 449 -2.35 -19.71 -21.23
CA GLY A 449 -3.49 -20.61 -21.31
C GLY A 449 -3.09 -22.09 -21.34
N ASP A 450 -2.10 -22.45 -22.16
CA ASP A 450 -1.63 -23.83 -22.31
C ASP A 450 -0.97 -24.34 -21.03
N LEU A 451 -0.18 -23.51 -20.34
CA LEU A 451 0.42 -23.85 -19.06
C LEU A 451 -0.64 -24.04 -17.98
N ALA A 452 -1.63 -23.15 -17.92
CA ALA A 452 -2.72 -23.20 -16.97
C ALA A 452 -3.62 -24.44 -17.17
N VAL A 453 -3.93 -24.79 -18.43
CA VAL A 453 -4.67 -26.02 -18.77
C VAL A 453 -3.85 -27.27 -18.42
N LYS A 454 -2.55 -27.25 -18.68
CA LYS A 454 -1.68 -28.42 -18.47
C LYS A 454 -1.35 -28.70 -17.01
N TYR A 455 -1.10 -27.65 -16.22
CA TYR A 455 -0.59 -27.77 -14.85
C TYR A 455 -1.56 -27.25 -13.79
N GLY A 456 -2.77 -26.85 -14.19
CA GLY A 456 -3.79 -26.31 -13.31
C GLY A 456 -3.56 -24.86 -12.91
N TYR A 457 -4.66 -24.17 -12.62
CA TYR A 457 -4.68 -22.75 -12.26
C TYR A 457 -5.44 -22.50 -10.97
N TYR A 458 -4.91 -21.67 -10.07
CA TYR A 458 -5.57 -21.19 -8.85
C TYR A 458 -5.66 -19.65 -8.84
N GLY A 459 -6.71 -19.10 -8.22
CA GLY A 459 -6.91 -17.65 -8.09
C GLY A 459 -6.14 -17.02 -6.93
N ALA A 460 -6.28 -15.72 -6.72
CA ALA A 460 -5.53 -14.98 -5.70
C ALA A 460 -5.89 -15.41 -4.26
N GLU A 461 -7.16 -15.76 -4.03
CA GLU A 461 -7.63 -16.36 -2.77
C GLU A 461 -8.06 -17.82 -2.98
N TRP A 462 -7.62 -18.71 -2.08
CA TRP A 462 -7.92 -20.15 -2.16
C TRP A 462 -8.40 -20.77 -0.84
N GLU A 463 -8.57 -19.96 0.22
CA GLU A 463 -9.18 -20.37 1.49
C GLU A 463 -10.17 -19.31 1.98
N GLY A 464 -11.13 -19.71 2.83
CA GLY A 464 -12.13 -18.79 3.37
C GLY A 464 -13.39 -18.68 2.53
N ASP A 465 -14.29 -17.81 2.97
CA ASP A 465 -15.62 -17.63 2.36
C ASP A 465 -15.56 -16.68 1.13
N GLY A 466 -14.47 -15.93 0.97
CA GLY A 466 -14.25 -14.94 -0.10
C GLY A 466 -13.76 -15.50 -1.43
N VAL A 467 -13.35 -16.77 -1.49
CA VAL A 467 -12.62 -17.36 -2.64
C VAL A 467 -13.23 -17.10 -4.01
N TYR A 468 -14.55 -17.09 -4.13
CA TYR A 468 -15.23 -16.87 -5.42
C TYR A 468 -15.11 -15.42 -5.93
N GLY A 469 -14.79 -14.47 -5.05
CA GLY A 469 -14.56 -13.06 -5.38
C GLY A 469 -13.22 -12.84 -6.09
N GLU A 470 -12.25 -13.73 -5.89
CA GLU A 470 -10.86 -13.60 -6.36
C GLU A 470 -10.35 -14.86 -7.08
N ALA A 471 -11.26 -15.78 -7.45
CA ALA A 471 -10.88 -17.03 -8.10
C ALA A 471 -10.51 -16.85 -9.58
N GLY A 472 -10.92 -15.75 -10.23
CA GLY A 472 -10.66 -15.49 -11.65
C GLY A 472 -9.88 -14.21 -11.88
N GLU A 473 -9.29 -14.09 -13.06
CA GLU A 473 -8.42 -12.97 -13.42
C GLU A 473 -8.68 -12.50 -14.83
N ALA A 474 -8.59 -11.18 -15.04
CA ALA A 474 -8.67 -10.56 -16.35
C ALA A 474 -7.39 -9.78 -16.65
N LEU A 475 -6.71 -10.12 -17.74
CA LEU A 475 -5.47 -9.47 -18.15
C LEU A 475 -5.68 -8.63 -19.40
N THR A 476 -5.08 -7.45 -19.40
CA THR A 476 -4.99 -6.56 -20.54
C THR A 476 -3.61 -6.73 -21.18
N VAL A 477 -3.54 -7.50 -22.27
CA VAL A 477 -2.28 -7.92 -22.92
C VAL A 477 -2.10 -7.13 -24.21
N THR A 478 -0.97 -6.45 -24.34
CA THR A 478 -0.65 -5.61 -25.51
C THR A 478 0.74 -5.90 -26.05
N ASP A 479 0.88 -5.79 -27.36
CA ASP A 479 2.16 -5.65 -28.07
C ASP A 479 2.09 -4.43 -29.01
N PRO A 480 3.13 -4.08 -29.78
CA PRO A 480 3.09 -2.89 -30.64
C PRO A 480 2.00 -2.89 -31.73
N LEU A 481 1.30 -4.01 -31.95
CA LEU A 481 0.30 -4.19 -33.00
C LEU A 481 -1.11 -4.44 -32.44
N GLU A 482 -1.25 -5.27 -31.41
CA GLU A 482 -2.54 -5.78 -30.95
C GLU A 482 -2.81 -5.53 -29.45
N ALA A 483 -4.10 -5.33 -29.12
CA ALA A 483 -4.63 -5.23 -27.76
C ALA A 483 -5.62 -6.37 -27.50
N TRP A 484 -5.45 -7.10 -26.40
CA TRP A 484 -6.26 -8.27 -26.06
C TRP A 484 -6.72 -8.25 -24.60
N MET A 485 -7.99 -8.57 -24.38
CA MET A 485 -8.52 -8.95 -23.07
C MET A 485 -8.43 -10.47 -22.92
N PHE A 486 -7.88 -10.96 -21.82
CA PHE A 486 -7.73 -12.39 -21.52
C PHE A 486 -8.34 -12.71 -20.15
N HIS A 487 -9.38 -13.53 -20.12
CA HIS A 487 -10.02 -14.01 -18.88
C HIS A 487 -9.60 -15.44 -18.59
N ILE A 488 -9.29 -15.72 -17.33
CA ILE A 488 -8.92 -17.04 -16.85
C ILE A 488 -9.55 -17.34 -15.50
N LEU A 489 -9.92 -18.59 -15.29
CA LEU A 489 -10.39 -19.14 -14.01
C LEU A 489 -10.00 -20.62 -13.87
N PRO A 490 -10.07 -21.20 -12.67
CA PRO A 490 -9.91 -22.63 -12.46
C PRO A 490 -10.98 -23.43 -13.20
N ASP A 491 -10.62 -24.63 -13.64
CA ASP A 491 -11.57 -25.62 -14.14
C ASP A 491 -12.28 -26.35 -12.98
N ASP A 492 -13.45 -26.95 -13.25
CA ASP A 492 -14.25 -27.67 -12.25
C ASP A 492 -13.55 -28.88 -11.64
N THR A 493 -12.54 -29.43 -12.33
CA THR A 493 -11.72 -30.55 -11.83
C THR A 493 -10.64 -30.12 -10.83
N GLY A 494 -10.32 -28.83 -10.78
CA GLY A 494 -9.21 -28.28 -9.99
C GLY A 494 -7.80 -28.60 -10.52
N LYS A 495 -7.70 -29.22 -11.72
CA LYS A 495 -6.44 -29.66 -12.35
C LYS A 495 -6.10 -28.93 -13.65
N SER A 496 -7.01 -28.09 -14.13
CA SER A 496 -6.92 -27.36 -15.40
C SER A 496 -7.37 -25.91 -15.17
N ALA A 497 -7.45 -25.15 -16.25
CA ALA A 497 -8.02 -23.81 -16.30
C ALA A 497 -9.08 -23.74 -17.39
N ILE A 498 -9.98 -22.76 -17.27
CA ILE A 498 -10.88 -22.34 -18.33
C ILE A 498 -10.50 -20.90 -18.67
N TRP A 499 -10.37 -20.59 -19.95
CA TRP A 499 -10.01 -19.24 -20.37
C TRP A 499 -10.60 -18.86 -21.72
N ALA A 500 -10.76 -17.55 -21.94
CA ALA A 500 -11.17 -16.94 -23.20
C ALA A 500 -10.41 -15.61 -23.39
N ALA A 501 -10.15 -15.24 -24.64
CA ALA A 501 -9.55 -13.96 -24.99
C ALA A 501 -10.24 -13.31 -26.18
N GLN A 502 -10.36 -11.99 -26.14
CA GLN A 502 -10.96 -11.18 -27.20
C GLN A 502 -10.06 -9.99 -27.57
N ARG A 503 -9.81 -9.81 -28.86
CA ARG A 503 -9.07 -8.66 -29.39
C ARG A 503 -9.92 -7.40 -29.34
N VAL A 504 -9.33 -6.31 -28.87
CA VAL A 504 -9.92 -4.96 -28.99
C VAL A 504 -9.66 -4.43 -30.40
N PRO A 505 -10.67 -3.95 -31.13
CA PRO A 505 -10.46 -3.29 -32.42
C PRO A 505 -9.47 -2.13 -32.32
N ASP A 506 -8.68 -1.89 -33.37
CA ASP A 506 -7.57 -0.93 -33.31
C ASP A 506 -8.04 0.51 -32.99
N ASP A 507 -9.25 0.92 -33.39
CA ASP A 507 -9.82 2.25 -33.11
C ASP A 507 -10.74 2.28 -31.86
N HIS A 508 -10.70 1.23 -31.05
CA HIS A 508 -11.54 1.07 -29.87
C HIS A 508 -10.76 1.17 -28.54
N PHE A 509 -11.54 1.30 -27.47
CA PHE A 509 -11.14 1.32 -26.07
C PHE A 509 -11.94 0.25 -25.30
N CYS A 510 -11.30 -0.46 -24.39
CA CYS A 510 -11.92 -1.46 -23.51
C CYS A 510 -11.43 -1.26 -22.07
N ALA A 511 -12.22 -1.68 -21.09
CA ALA A 511 -11.83 -1.65 -19.69
C ALA A 511 -12.41 -2.83 -18.92
N VAL A 512 -11.71 -3.23 -17.85
CA VAL A 512 -12.15 -4.27 -16.92
C VAL A 512 -12.00 -3.79 -15.47
N ALA A 513 -12.99 -4.13 -14.65
CA ALA A 513 -13.18 -3.58 -13.33
C ALA A 513 -13.73 -4.65 -12.37
N ASN A 514 -12.90 -5.64 -12.03
CA ASN A 514 -13.21 -6.75 -11.13
C ASN A 514 -14.44 -7.59 -11.47
N GLN A 515 -14.72 -7.72 -12.76
CA GLN A 515 -15.75 -8.57 -13.33
C GLN A 515 -15.41 -8.83 -14.79
N PHE A 516 -15.58 -10.06 -15.26
CA PHE A 516 -15.36 -10.41 -16.66
C PHE A 516 -16.28 -9.59 -17.59
N VAL A 517 -15.74 -9.18 -18.74
CA VAL A 517 -16.41 -8.36 -19.78
C VAL A 517 -16.54 -9.02 -21.16
N ILE A 518 -16.11 -10.28 -21.32
CA ILE A 518 -16.14 -11.03 -22.59
C ILE A 518 -17.43 -11.85 -22.52
N HIS A 519 -18.38 -11.52 -23.39
CA HIS A 519 -19.68 -12.19 -23.44
C HIS A 519 -19.67 -13.30 -24.49
N GLU A 520 -20.33 -13.09 -25.63
CA GLU A 520 -20.42 -14.07 -26.70
C GLU A 520 -19.09 -14.24 -27.44
N LEU A 521 -18.77 -15.49 -27.79
CA LEU A 521 -17.52 -15.88 -28.45
C LEU A 521 -17.82 -16.42 -29.85
N ASP A 522 -17.16 -15.87 -30.87
CA ASP A 522 -17.10 -16.46 -32.21
C ASP A 522 -15.75 -17.14 -32.43
N LEU A 523 -15.63 -18.41 -32.03
CA LEU A 523 -14.39 -19.17 -32.14
C LEU A 523 -14.00 -19.51 -33.59
N ASN A 524 -14.86 -19.26 -34.58
CA ASN A 524 -14.48 -19.34 -35.99
C ASN A 524 -13.67 -18.10 -36.43
N ASN A 525 -13.81 -16.98 -35.71
CA ASN A 525 -13.06 -15.75 -35.95
C ASN A 525 -11.79 -15.73 -35.07
N THR A 526 -10.79 -16.50 -35.49
CA THR A 526 -9.51 -16.64 -34.77
C THR A 526 -8.69 -15.35 -34.72
N ASP A 527 -9.02 -14.37 -35.57
CA ASP A 527 -8.37 -13.05 -35.55
C ASP A 527 -8.79 -12.23 -34.34
N TYR A 528 -9.98 -12.50 -33.78
CA TYR A 528 -10.56 -11.78 -32.66
C TYR A 528 -10.79 -12.62 -31.41
N PHE A 529 -10.82 -13.95 -31.51
CA PHE A 529 -11.14 -14.82 -30.37
C PHE A 529 -10.16 -15.98 -30.22
N MET A 530 -9.84 -16.29 -28.96
CA MET A 530 -9.11 -17.50 -28.55
C MET A 530 -9.75 -18.06 -27.28
N ALA A 531 -9.73 -19.38 -27.07
CA ALA A 531 -10.30 -19.99 -25.88
C ALA A 531 -9.63 -21.33 -25.53
N SER A 532 -9.77 -21.71 -24.27
CA SER A 532 -9.42 -23.05 -23.77
C SER A 532 -10.27 -24.14 -24.45
N PRO A 533 -9.71 -25.34 -24.68
CA PRO A 533 -10.44 -26.43 -25.35
C PRO A 533 -11.64 -26.95 -24.53
N ASN A 534 -11.59 -26.83 -23.20
CA ASN A 534 -12.64 -27.26 -22.25
C ASN A 534 -13.71 -26.19 -21.96
N ILE A 535 -13.73 -25.08 -22.70
CA ILE A 535 -14.61 -23.93 -22.43
C ILE A 535 -16.11 -24.28 -22.40
N TYR A 536 -16.57 -25.25 -23.19
CA TYR A 536 -17.97 -25.68 -23.17
C TYR A 536 -18.20 -26.87 -22.23
N ASP A 537 -17.24 -27.79 -22.15
CA ASP A 537 -17.38 -29.07 -21.44
C ASP A 537 -17.63 -28.87 -19.94
N ALA A 538 -16.90 -27.96 -19.30
CA ALA A 538 -17.07 -27.67 -17.88
C ALA A 538 -18.45 -27.09 -17.59
N ALA A 539 -18.92 -26.14 -18.40
CA ALA A 539 -20.26 -25.56 -18.25
C ALA A 539 -21.38 -26.61 -18.43
N ILE A 540 -21.28 -27.47 -19.46
CA ILE A 540 -22.27 -28.51 -19.76
C ILE A 540 -22.31 -29.56 -18.64
N ARG A 541 -21.15 -30.06 -18.22
CA ARG A 541 -21.04 -31.10 -17.18
C ARG A 541 -21.56 -30.60 -15.83
N ASN A 542 -21.38 -29.32 -15.52
CA ASN A 542 -21.90 -28.68 -14.30
C ASN A 542 -23.33 -28.16 -14.45
N LYS A 543 -23.99 -28.37 -15.61
CA LYS A 543 -25.36 -27.92 -15.90
C LYS A 543 -25.55 -26.40 -15.75
N ILE A 544 -24.49 -25.64 -16.03
CA ILE A 544 -24.50 -24.17 -15.99
C ILE A 544 -25.03 -23.61 -17.32
N TRP A 545 -24.70 -24.27 -18.43
CA TRP A 545 -25.16 -23.92 -19.77
C TRP A 545 -25.25 -25.18 -20.64
N LYS A 546 -26.19 -25.18 -21.59
CA LYS A 546 -26.28 -26.16 -22.68
C LYS A 546 -26.63 -25.43 -23.99
N PRO A 547 -26.30 -25.99 -25.16
CA PRO A 547 -26.56 -25.34 -26.45
C PRO A 547 -28.01 -24.90 -26.67
N GLU A 548 -28.97 -25.58 -26.04
CA GLU A 548 -30.39 -25.24 -26.14
C GLU A 548 -30.79 -23.97 -25.35
N ASP A 549 -29.93 -23.48 -24.45
CA ASP A 549 -30.17 -22.26 -23.67
C ASP A 549 -29.87 -20.98 -24.48
N GLY A 550 -29.26 -21.11 -25.67
CA GLY A 550 -28.90 -20.00 -26.55
C GLY A 550 -27.38 -19.82 -26.69
N PRO A 551 -26.92 -18.66 -27.20
CA PRO A 551 -25.50 -18.35 -27.34
C PRO A 551 -24.72 -18.53 -26.03
N PHE A 552 -23.44 -18.90 -26.15
CA PHE A 552 -22.55 -19.05 -25.02
C PHE A 552 -21.98 -17.68 -24.62
N ASP A 553 -22.37 -17.19 -23.44
CA ASP A 553 -21.85 -15.95 -22.83
C ASP A 553 -20.87 -16.30 -21.71
N PHE A 554 -19.57 -16.04 -21.92
CA PHE A 554 -18.52 -16.42 -20.98
C PHE A 554 -18.69 -15.76 -19.61
N THR A 555 -18.94 -14.45 -19.55
CA THR A 555 -19.16 -13.72 -18.30
C THR A 555 -20.33 -14.30 -17.52
N ARG A 556 -21.49 -14.50 -18.16
CA ARG A 556 -22.68 -15.06 -17.50
C ARG A 556 -22.45 -16.49 -16.99
N VAL A 557 -21.76 -17.29 -17.80
CA VAL A 557 -21.49 -18.70 -17.49
C VAL A 557 -20.45 -18.85 -16.39
N TYR A 558 -19.37 -18.07 -16.38
CA TYR A 558 -18.23 -18.33 -15.51
C TYR A 558 -17.94 -17.28 -14.44
N SER A 559 -18.50 -16.08 -14.53
CA SER A 559 -18.32 -15.07 -13.47
C SER A 559 -19.18 -15.38 -12.24
N SER A 560 -18.61 -15.14 -11.06
CA SER A 560 -19.38 -15.08 -9.82
C SER A 560 -20.17 -13.77 -9.79
N PRO A 561 -21.51 -13.78 -9.76
CA PRO A 561 -22.29 -12.55 -9.71
C PRO A 561 -22.03 -11.82 -8.40
N ARG A 562 -21.84 -10.50 -8.48
CA ARG A 562 -21.91 -9.65 -7.30
C ARG A 562 -23.35 -9.58 -6.81
N ALA A 563 -23.53 -9.38 -5.50
CA ALA A 563 -24.84 -9.03 -4.96
C ALA A 563 -25.39 -7.79 -5.68
N GLU A 564 -26.71 -7.74 -5.93
CA GLU A 564 -27.34 -6.59 -6.63
C GLU A 564 -27.07 -5.27 -5.91
N THR A 565 -26.96 -5.29 -4.58
CA THR A 565 -26.56 -4.14 -3.75
C THR A 565 -25.15 -3.64 -4.03
N HIS A 566 -24.30 -4.42 -4.70
CA HIS A 566 -22.88 -4.14 -4.90
C HIS A 566 -22.44 -4.22 -6.36
N GLN A 567 -23.36 -4.41 -7.32
CA GLN A 567 -23.01 -4.51 -8.74
C GLN A 567 -22.28 -3.28 -9.29
N TYR A 568 -22.65 -2.09 -8.81
CA TYR A 568 -22.06 -0.82 -9.24
C TYR A 568 -20.61 -0.62 -8.81
N TYR A 569 -20.12 -1.46 -7.90
CA TYR A 569 -18.70 -1.57 -7.60
C TYR A 569 -17.84 -1.80 -8.86
N SER A 570 -18.36 -2.57 -9.81
CA SER A 570 -17.68 -2.95 -11.05
C SER A 570 -18.22 -2.17 -12.24
N THR A 571 -19.51 -2.31 -12.52
CA THR A 571 -20.12 -1.83 -13.78
C THR A 571 -20.02 -0.32 -13.96
N ARG A 572 -20.07 0.45 -12.86
CA ARG A 572 -20.02 1.92 -12.95
C ARG A 572 -18.66 2.45 -13.37
N ARG A 573 -17.55 1.78 -13.00
CA ARG A 573 -16.21 2.14 -13.48
C ARG A 573 -16.09 1.94 -14.98
N VAL A 574 -16.59 0.82 -15.50
CA VAL A 574 -16.61 0.56 -16.95
C VAL A 574 -17.44 1.61 -17.68
N TRP A 575 -18.65 1.91 -17.17
CA TRP A 575 -19.49 2.98 -17.71
C TRP A 575 -18.76 4.33 -17.72
N ARG A 576 -18.09 4.68 -16.63
CA ARG A 576 -17.38 5.96 -16.51
C ARG A 576 -16.23 6.05 -17.51
N LEU A 577 -15.44 4.99 -17.65
CA LEU A 577 -14.35 4.95 -18.62
C LEU A 577 -14.87 5.08 -20.06
N PHE A 578 -15.97 4.41 -20.42
CA PHE A 578 -16.57 4.53 -21.74
C PHE A 578 -17.12 5.94 -22.00
N THR A 579 -17.75 6.58 -21.02
CA THR A 579 -18.28 7.95 -21.17
C THR A 579 -17.19 9.04 -21.12
N LEU A 580 -16.04 8.78 -20.48
CA LEU A 580 -14.86 9.64 -20.56
C LEU A 580 -14.22 9.61 -21.95
N VAL A 581 -14.15 8.43 -22.57
CA VAL A 581 -13.58 8.21 -23.91
C VAL A 581 -14.49 8.71 -25.02
N ASN A 582 -15.80 8.55 -24.83
CA ASN A 582 -16.81 9.01 -25.77
C ASN A 582 -18.00 9.64 -25.01
N PRO A 583 -17.97 10.97 -24.76
CA PRO A 583 -19.04 11.68 -24.08
C PRO A 583 -20.38 11.72 -24.84
N GLU A 584 -20.37 11.39 -26.14
CA GLU A 584 -21.59 11.32 -26.95
C GLU A 584 -22.32 9.98 -26.79
N LEU A 585 -21.70 9.00 -26.12
CA LEU A 585 -22.25 7.68 -25.88
C LEU A 585 -23.47 7.77 -24.95
N LYS A 586 -24.63 7.34 -25.45
CA LYS A 586 -25.86 7.20 -24.66
C LYS A 586 -25.89 5.88 -23.89
N LEU A 587 -24.89 5.66 -23.03
CA LEU A 587 -24.81 4.47 -22.18
C LEU A 587 -25.38 4.77 -20.79
N SER A 588 -26.32 3.92 -20.34
CA SER A 588 -26.90 4.04 -19.01
C SER A 588 -25.86 3.68 -17.93
N PRO A 589 -25.73 4.45 -16.82
CA PRO A 589 -24.93 4.03 -15.66
C PRO A 589 -25.59 2.91 -14.84
N TYR A 590 -26.84 2.57 -15.17
CA TYR A 590 -27.61 1.50 -14.54
C TYR A 590 -27.73 0.34 -15.52
N THR A 591 -27.31 -0.85 -15.08
CA THR A 591 -27.28 -2.09 -15.86
C THR A 591 -27.51 -3.30 -14.92
N ASP A 592 -27.58 -4.50 -15.47
CA ASP A 592 -27.65 -5.75 -14.70
C ASP A 592 -26.30 -6.12 -14.05
N VAL A 593 -26.31 -7.17 -13.23
CA VAL A 593 -25.13 -7.61 -12.46
C VAL A 593 -23.96 -8.06 -13.31
N TYR A 594 -24.14 -8.28 -14.62
CA TYR A 594 -23.11 -8.73 -15.56
C TYR A 594 -22.77 -7.67 -16.61
N SER A 595 -23.40 -6.49 -16.54
CA SER A 595 -23.35 -5.48 -17.60
C SER A 595 -23.69 -6.02 -18.99
N SER A 596 -24.69 -6.90 -19.10
CA SER A 596 -25.03 -7.61 -20.35
C SER A 596 -25.42 -6.69 -21.52
N ASP A 597 -25.77 -5.42 -21.24
CA ASP A 597 -26.11 -4.40 -22.25
C ASP A 597 -24.92 -3.49 -22.62
N TYR A 598 -23.77 -3.62 -21.95
CA TYR A 598 -22.58 -2.86 -22.27
C TYR A 598 -21.81 -3.54 -23.41
N PRO A 599 -21.29 -2.77 -24.38
CA PRO A 599 -20.43 -3.35 -25.40
C PRO A 599 -19.08 -3.76 -24.79
N PHE A 600 -18.46 -4.81 -25.34
CA PHE A 600 -17.09 -5.21 -24.97
C PHE A 600 -16.09 -4.04 -25.08
N SER A 601 -16.25 -3.20 -26.11
CA SER A 601 -15.39 -2.03 -26.33
C SER A 601 -16.16 -0.91 -27.03
N VAL A 602 -15.67 0.32 -26.90
CA VAL A 602 -16.25 1.52 -27.53
C VAL A 602 -15.25 2.20 -28.44
N LYS A 603 -15.71 2.73 -29.57
CA LYS A 603 -14.89 3.56 -30.45
C LYS A 603 -14.50 4.86 -29.74
N ALA A 604 -13.21 5.17 -29.73
CA ALA A 604 -12.73 6.42 -29.15
C ALA A 604 -13.18 7.61 -30.01
N LEU A 605 -13.74 8.65 -29.38
CA LEU A 605 -14.19 9.85 -30.10
C LEU A 605 -13.00 10.64 -30.67
N LYS A 606 -11.87 10.60 -29.97
CA LYS A 606 -10.59 11.20 -30.34
C LYS A 606 -9.47 10.25 -29.95
N LYS A 607 -8.31 10.40 -30.57
CA LYS A 607 -7.10 9.68 -30.15
C LYS A 607 -6.75 10.03 -28.71
N LEU A 608 -6.35 9.02 -27.94
CA LEU A 608 -6.04 9.09 -26.51
C LEU A 608 -4.52 9.13 -26.33
N SER A 609 -4.06 10.13 -25.60
CA SER A 609 -2.66 10.25 -25.18
C SER A 609 -2.41 9.45 -23.90
N PRO A 610 -1.15 9.14 -23.55
CA PRO A 610 -0.82 8.60 -22.23
C PRO A 610 -1.36 9.48 -21.08
N GLN A 611 -1.36 10.81 -21.23
CA GLN A 611 -1.93 11.72 -20.22
C GLN A 611 -3.44 11.56 -20.05
N ASP A 612 -4.18 11.31 -21.14
CA ASP A 612 -5.61 11.04 -21.03
C ASP A 612 -5.86 9.80 -20.17
N ILE A 613 -5.04 8.75 -20.37
CA ILE A 613 -5.16 7.50 -19.61
C ILE A 613 -4.73 7.69 -18.16
N MET A 614 -3.64 8.43 -17.90
CA MET A 614 -3.23 8.81 -16.54
C MET A 614 -4.33 9.61 -15.82
N ARG A 615 -5.00 10.54 -16.53
CA ARG A 615 -6.17 11.27 -16.01
C ARG A 615 -7.34 10.34 -15.71
N PHE A 616 -7.64 9.38 -16.57
CA PHE A 616 -8.73 8.42 -16.32
C PHE A 616 -8.49 7.59 -15.06
N GLN A 617 -7.24 7.21 -14.78
CA GLN A 617 -6.90 6.48 -13.55
C GLN A 617 -7.09 7.31 -12.27
N ARG A 618 -7.20 8.64 -12.39
CA ARG A 618 -7.41 9.59 -11.27
C ARG A 618 -8.88 9.86 -10.98
N ASP A 619 -9.81 9.33 -11.79
CA ASP A 619 -11.21 9.73 -11.77
C ASP A 619 -12.00 9.08 -10.59
N HIS A 620 -12.86 9.91 -9.99
CA HIS A 620 -13.83 9.56 -8.95
C HIS A 620 -15.25 10.00 -9.36
N TYR A 621 -15.57 9.86 -10.65
CA TYR A 621 -16.84 10.19 -11.27
C TYR A 621 -17.16 11.70 -11.33
N GLU A 622 -16.14 12.56 -11.37
CA GLU A 622 -16.29 14.01 -11.33
C GLU A 622 -17.24 14.52 -12.43
N GLY A 623 -18.15 15.42 -12.06
CA GLY A 623 -19.14 15.99 -12.98
C GLY A 623 -20.34 15.08 -13.31
N THR A 624 -20.47 13.94 -12.65
CA THR A 624 -21.64 13.05 -12.77
C THR A 624 -22.48 13.07 -11.47
N PRO A 625 -23.68 12.47 -11.46
CA PRO A 625 -24.44 12.27 -10.22
C PRO A 625 -23.73 11.41 -9.16
N PHE A 626 -22.62 10.74 -9.52
CA PHE A 626 -21.86 9.84 -8.66
C PHE A 626 -20.52 10.43 -8.19
N ASP A 627 -20.30 11.72 -8.46
CA ASP A 627 -19.09 12.46 -8.10
C ASP A 627 -18.81 12.34 -6.59
N MET A 628 -17.76 11.60 -6.26
CA MET A 628 -17.41 11.29 -4.87
C MET A 628 -16.79 12.48 -4.12
N THR A 629 -16.50 13.59 -4.83
CA THR A 629 -16.03 14.85 -4.23
C THR A 629 -17.18 15.75 -3.75
N LYS A 630 -18.43 15.30 -3.89
CA LYS A 630 -19.64 16.05 -3.54
C LYS A 630 -20.46 15.37 -2.45
N GLY A 631 -21.35 16.15 -1.86
CA GLY A 631 -22.36 15.67 -0.93
C GLY A 631 -21.82 15.33 0.48
N PRO A 632 -22.73 14.86 1.36
CA PRO A 632 -22.40 14.54 2.75
C PRO A 632 -21.24 13.54 2.90
N ASP A 633 -21.23 12.52 2.03
CA ASP A 633 -20.28 11.41 2.10
C ASP A 633 -18.83 11.85 1.88
N SER A 634 -18.62 12.98 1.18
CA SER A 634 -17.31 13.57 0.91
C SER A 634 -16.77 14.43 2.07
N GLY A 635 -17.54 14.56 3.16
CA GLY A 635 -17.24 15.46 4.26
C GLY A 635 -17.27 16.94 3.86
N PRO A 636 -16.86 17.86 4.75
CA PRO A 636 -16.98 19.30 4.52
C PRO A 636 -16.07 19.82 3.39
N TYR A 637 -15.03 19.07 3.02
CA TYR A 637 -14.00 19.51 2.08
C TYR A 637 -13.87 18.63 0.83
N GLY A 638 -14.81 17.73 0.57
CA GLY A 638 -14.91 17.04 -0.71
C GLY A 638 -13.92 15.89 -0.91
N ASN A 639 -13.50 15.21 0.15
CA ASN A 639 -12.59 14.06 0.07
C ASN A 639 -13.27 12.89 -0.67
N PRO A 640 -12.71 12.36 -1.76
CA PRO A 640 -13.31 11.24 -2.49
C PRO A 640 -13.08 9.88 -1.83
N ASP A 641 -12.13 9.73 -0.90
CA ASP A 641 -11.82 8.43 -0.31
C ASP A 641 -12.98 7.87 0.55
N ARG A 642 -13.25 6.56 0.41
CA ARG A 642 -14.21 5.80 1.20
C ARG A 642 -13.54 4.54 1.73
N TYR A 643 -13.42 4.45 3.04
CA TYR A 643 -12.73 3.31 3.67
C TYR A 643 -13.55 2.04 3.60
N ASP A 644 -12.84 0.90 3.53
CA ASP A 644 -13.47 -0.41 3.46
C ASP A 644 -14.31 -0.70 4.71
N PRO A 645 -15.47 -1.34 4.56
CA PRO A 645 -16.34 -1.62 5.68
C PRO A 645 -15.71 -2.66 6.62
N GLY A 646 -15.85 -2.45 7.92
CA GLY A 646 -15.42 -3.39 8.94
C GLY A 646 -16.35 -3.35 10.13
N VAL A 647 -16.65 -4.53 10.69
CA VAL A 647 -17.48 -4.63 11.90
C VAL A 647 -16.86 -3.81 13.02
N ASN A 648 -17.65 -2.95 13.67
CA ASN A 648 -17.18 -2.10 14.76
C ASN A 648 -18.30 -1.84 15.77
N GLY A 649 -18.04 -2.05 17.06
CA GLY A 649 -19.04 -1.78 18.11
C GLY A 649 -20.40 -2.44 17.84
N ASP A 650 -21.38 -1.64 17.42
CA ASP A 650 -22.76 -1.99 17.08
C ASP A 650 -23.01 -2.23 15.57
N LEU A 651 -22.03 -1.98 14.70
CA LEU A 651 -22.11 -2.28 13.26
C LEU A 651 -21.77 -3.75 12.99
N THR A 652 -22.78 -4.54 12.63
CA THR A 652 -22.62 -5.96 12.28
C THR A 652 -22.37 -6.17 10.78
N GLN A 653 -21.92 -7.37 10.38
CA GLN A 653 -21.77 -7.71 8.96
C GLN A 653 -23.10 -7.56 8.21
N LYS A 654 -24.21 -7.99 8.82
CA LYS A 654 -25.56 -7.82 8.26
C LYS A 654 -25.91 -6.35 8.04
N ASP A 655 -25.38 -5.44 8.85
CA ASP A 655 -25.59 -4.02 8.66
C ASP A 655 -24.78 -3.50 7.46
N ILE A 656 -23.53 -3.94 7.34
CA ILE A 656 -22.63 -3.66 6.21
C ILE A 656 -23.23 -4.14 4.89
N ASP A 657 -23.73 -5.37 4.82
CA ASP A 657 -24.25 -5.98 3.58
C ASP A 657 -25.47 -5.24 2.98
N ARG A 658 -26.08 -4.33 3.75
CA ARG A 658 -27.20 -3.48 3.30
C ARG A 658 -26.76 -2.15 2.69
N GLY A 659 -25.49 -1.77 2.83
CA GLY A 659 -24.96 -0.49 2.39
C GLY A 659 -23.76 -0.64 1.45
N HIS A 660 -23.52 0.37 0.61
CA HIS A 660 -22.30 0.47 -0.16
C HIS A 660 -22.01 1.92 -0.51
N PHE A 661 -20.73 2.21 -0.74
CA PHE A 661 -20.30 3.42 -1.45
C PHE A 661 -19.94 3.06 -2.88
N GLU A 662 -19.95 4.07 -3.75
CA GLU A 662 -19.33 3.95 -5.06
C GLU A 662 -17.84 3.60 -4.92
N ARG A 663 -17.35 2.74 -5.80
CA ARG A 663 -15.92 2.47 -5.92
C ARG A 663 -15.38 3.26 -7.10
N ALA A 664 -14.64 4.34 -6.83
CA ALA A 664 -13.92 5.14 -7.82
C ALA A 664 -12.85 4.31 -8.53
N ILE A 665 -12.32 4.82 -9.64
CA ILE A 665 -11.18 4.22 -10.34
C ILE A 665 -9.91 4.39 -9.50
N SER A 666 -9.67 5.62 -9.04
CA SER A 666 -8.59 5.94 -8.11
C SER A 666 -9.00 5.70 -6.65
N ILE A 667 -8.11 5.14 -5.83
CA ILE A 667 -8.36 4.92 -4.41
C ILE A 667 -7.05 4.87 -3.61
N PHE A 668 -7.10 5.28 -2.33
CA PHE A 668 -5.97 5.30 -1.39
C PHE A 668 -5.24 3.95 -1.19
N ARG A 669 -5.87 2.80 -1.53
CA ARG A 669 -5.25 1.47 -1.38
C ARG A 669 -4.39 1.04 -2.58
N ALA A 670 -4.24 1.86 -3.61
CA ALA A 670 -3.35 1.52 -4.71
C ALA A 670 -1.91 1.39 -4.20
N SER A 671 -1.30 0.24 -4.38
CA SER A 671 0.14 0.04 -4.21
C SER A 671 0.91 0.78 -5.30
N TYR A 672 0.46 0.64 -6.55
CA TYR A 672 0.96 1.40 -7.69
C TYR A 672 -0.05 1.45 -8.84
N SER A 673 0.24 2.28 -9.82
CA SER A 673 -0.45 2.37 -11.09
C SER A 673 0.54 2.55 -12.25
N PHE A 674 0.20 2.08 -13.44
CA PHE A 674 0.98 2.40 -14.64
C PHE A 674 0.16 2.53 -15.93
N VAL A 675 0.78 3.17 -16.92
CA VAL A 675 0.36 3.20 -18.33
C VAL A 675 1.54 2.79 -19.20
N SER A 676 1.38 1.75 -20.03
CA SER A 676 2.42 1.35 -20.99
C SER A 676 2.40 2.24 -22.24
N VAL A 677 3.57 2.61 -22.74
CA VAL A 677 3.76 3.28 -24.03
C VAL A 677 4.69 2.42 -24.86
N LEU A 678 4.15 1.88 -25.95
CA LEU A 678 4.87 1.07 -26.92
C LEU A 678 5.18 1.91 -28.16
N ASP A 679 6.12 1.44 -28.98
CA ASP A 679 6.54 2.07 -30.22
C ASP A 679 6.74 1.00 -31.32
N PRO A 680 5.85 0.93 -32.33
CA PRO A 680 5.95 -0.05 -33.41
C PRO A 680 7.14 0.22 -34.35
N SER A 681 7.76 1.39 -34.27
CA SER A 681 8.91 1.76 -35.10
C SER A 681 10.26 1.45 -34.45
N ASN A 682 10.33 1.43 -33.12
CA ASN A 682 11.57 1.16 -32.39
C ASN A 682 11.31 0.56 -31.00
N GLU A 683 11.74 -0.68 -30.78
CA GLU A 683 11.61 -1.36 -29.49
C GLU A 683 12.39 -0.73 -28.34
N ASP A 684 13.41 0.07 -28.63
CA ASP A 684 14.19 0.76 -27.59
C ASP A 684 13.37 1.87 -26.87
N ASN A 685 12.31 2.36 -27.52
CA ASN A 685 11.56 3.53 -27.07
C ASN A 685 10.45 3.19 -26.05
N ALA A 686 10.15 1.91 -25.83
CA ALA A 686 9.07 1.49 -24.95
C ALA A 686 9.34 1.86 -23.49
N LEU A 687 8.30 2.33 -22.81
CA LEU A 687 8.36 2.72 -21.40
C LEU A 687 7.03 2.47 -20.69
N ILE A 688 7.07 2.53 -19.36
CA ILE A 688 5.88 2.68 -18.52
C ILE A 688 5.92 4.05 -17.83
N TRP A 689 4.79 4.73 -17.82
CA TRP A 689 4.52 5.80 -16.88
C TRP A 689 4.08 5.14 -15.57
N PHE A 690 4.91 5.19 -14.53
CA PHE A 690 4.73 4.46 -13.28
C PHE A 690 4.53 5.40 -12.09
N GLY A 691 3.48 5.19 -11.30
CA GLY A 691 3.16 5.96 -10.10
C GLY A 691 2.90 5.05 -8.89
N GLN A 692 3.64 5.23 -7.80
CA GLN A 692 3.39 4.51 -6.54
C GLN A 692 2.35 5.26 -5.71
N TYR A 693 1.52 4.53 -4.95
CA TYR A 693 0.34 5.05 -4.24
C TYR A 693 -0.83 5.42 -5.19
N ALA A 694 -1.93 5.94 -4.62
CA ALA A 694 -3.15 6.31 -5.33
C ALA A 694 -2.89 7.24 -6.54
N PRO A 695 -3.47 6.95 -7.73
CA PRO A 695 -3.29 7.78 -8.91
C PRO A 695 -3.55 9.28 -8.71
N HIS A 696 -4.57 9.64 -7.91
CA HIS A 696 -4.92 11.04 -7.64
C HIS A 696 -3.90 11.77 -6.75
N ALA A 697 -3.04 11.04 -6.04
CA ALA A 697 -2.05 11.56 -5.10
C ALA A 697 -0.61 11.13 -5.44
N THR A 698 -0.36 10.74 -6.69
CA THR A 698 0.96 10.36 -7.20
C THR A 698 1.29 11.08 -8.50
N THR A 699 2.56 11.13 -8.87
CA THR A 699 2.98 11.54 -10.21
C THR A 699 3.55 10.35 -10.96
N TYR A 700 3.26 10.28 -12.25
CA TYR A 700 3.76 9.20 -13.08
C TYR A 700 5.16 9.53 -13.60
N THR A 701 6.09 8.64 -13.31
CA THR A 701 7.50 8.73 -13.75
C THR A 701 7.74 7.79 -14.93
N PRO A 702 8.44 8.21 -16.01
CA PRO A 702 8.77 7.35 -17.13
C PRO A 702 9.91 6.38 -16.77
N VAL A 703 9.65 5.07 -16.89
CA VAL A 703 10.63 3.99 -16.73
C VAL A 703 10.72 3.19 -18.02
N TYR A 704 11.85 3.29 -18.73
CA TYR A 704 12.05 2.58 -20.00
C TYR A 704 12.12 1.06 -19.81
N ALA A 705 11.59 0.28 -20.75
CA ALA A 705 11.59 -1.18 -20.68
C ALA A 705 13.01 -1.77 -20.69
N LYS A 706 13.94 -1.11 -21.40
CA LYS A 706 15.35 -1.54 -21.55
C LYS A 706 16.29 -1.07 -20.44
N VAL A 707 15.82 -0.41 -19.37
CA VAL A 707 16.71 -0.01 -18.26
C VAL A 707 17.46 -1.21 -17.67
N SER A 708 18.69 -0.99 -17.21
CA SER A 708 19.48 -2.02 -16.52
C SER A 708 19.09 -2.15 -15.04
N GLU A 709 18.57 -1.07 -14.44
CA GLU A 709 18.06 -1.03 -13.08
C GLU A 709 16.86 -0.09 -12.96
N ILE A 710 15.98 -0.37 -11.99
CA ILE A 710 14.85 0.49 -11.65
C ILE A 710 15.35 1.58 -10.69
N PRO A 711 14.85 2.84 -10.80
CA PRO A 711 15.23 3.92 -9.89
C PRO A 711 15.11 3.57 -8.40
N ALA A 712 16.05 4.06 -7.60
CA ALA A 712 16.18 3.69 -6.19
C ALA A 712 14.94 4.07 -5.35
N GLU A 713 14.32 5.21 -5.66
CA GLU A 713 13.14 5.73 -4.96
C GLU A 713 11.91 4.84 -5.14
N ILE A 714 11.84 4.10 -6.25
CA ILE A 714 10.78 3.17 -6.61
C ILE A 714 11.03 1.78 -5.99
N THR A 715 12.29 1.38 -5.85
CA THR A 715 12.69 0.06 -5.31
C THR A 715 12.92 0.03 -3.80
N THR A 716 12.83 1.18 -3.13
CA THR A 716 13.11 1.31 -1.70
C THR A 716 11.83 1.34 -0.86
N GLY A 717 11.87 0.67 0.29
CA GLY A 717 10.83 0.73 1.32
C GLY A 717 10.04 -0.56 1.47
N SER A 718 9.13 -0.55 2.45
CA SER A 718 8.11 -1.58 2.68
C SER A 718 6.95 -0.98 3.46
N LEU A 719 5.80 -1.66 3.50
CA LEU A 719 4.67 -1.26 4.35
C LEU A 719 4.92 -1.44 5.86
N PHE A 720 6.00 -2.14 6.26
CA PHE A 720 6.35 -2.33 7.67
C PHE A 720 6.86 -1.06 8.36
N ALA A 721 7.43 -0.12 7.61
CA ALA A 721 7.85 1.15 8.16
C ALA A 721 7.98 2.25 7.11
N PHE A 722 7.57 3.45 7.54
CA PHE A 722 7.82 4.69 6.83
C PHE A 722 9.31 4.88 6.53
N ASP A 723 9.61 5.16 5.26
CA ASP A 723 10.95 5.50 4.76
C ASP A 723 10.83 6.71 3.85
N ARG A 724 11.46 7.83 4.23
CA ARG A 724 11.43 9.07 3.44
C ARG A 724 12.08 8.95 2.08
N ARG A 725 12.92 7.93 1.86
CA ARG A 725 13.57 7.68 0.56
C ARG A 725 12.65 6.96 -0.44
N SER A 726 11.50 6.48 0.01
CA SER A 726 10.54 5.75 -0.81
C SER A 726 9.52 6.70 -1.40
N SER A 727 9.36 6.70 -2.73
CA SER A 727 8.34 7.50 -3.39
C SER A 727 6.93 7.10 -2.98
N PHE A 728 6.66 5.80 -2.76
CA PHE A 728 5.39 5.34 -2.19
C PHE A 728 5.03 6.10 -0.90
N TRP A 729 5.96 6.16 0.06
CA TRP A 729 5.69 6.80 1.36
C TRP A 729 5.55 8.32 1.26
N ILE A 730 6.29 8.98 0.37
CA ILE A 730 6.13 10.41 0.13
C ILE A 730 4.76 10.71 -0.51
N ASN A 731 4.35 9.93 -1.51
CA ASN A 731 3.05 10.10 -2.16
C ASN A 731 1.90 9.80 -1.18
N ALA A 732 2.03 8.74 -0.37
CA ALA A 732 1.07 8.43 0.69
C ALA A 732 0.96 9.57 1.70
N LEU A 733 2.08 10.19 2.08
CA LEU A 733 2.11 11.32 3.00
C LEU A 733 1.37 12.54 2.44
N VAL A 734 1.59 12.87 1.16
CA VAL A 734 0.86 13.92 0.44
C VAL A 734 -0.64 13.61 0.41
N GLY A 735 -1.03 12.42 -0.07
CA GLY A 735 -2.44 12.04 -0.20
C GLY A 735 -3.20 12.05 1.14
N ASN A 736 -2.59 11.50 2.19
CA ASN A 736 -3.18 11.49 3.53
C ASN A 736 -3.31 12.89 4.15
N TRP A 737 -2.42 13.82 3.81
CA TRP A 737 -2.54 15.20 4.27
C TRP A 737 -3.62 15.96 3.49
N VAL A 738 -3.61 15.80 2.17
CA VAL A 738 -4.54 16.45 1.25
C VAL A 738 -5.98 16.06 1.54
N SER A 739 -6.25 14.79 1.86
CA SER A 739 -7.61 14.30 2.16
C SER A 739 -8.32 15.08 3.26
N ARG A 740 -7.57 15.68 4.21
CA ARG A 740 -8.12 16.51 5.29
C ARG A 740 -8.66 17.86 4.83
N PHE A 741 -8.12 18.40 3.73
CA PHE A 741 -8.43 19.72 3.21
C PHE A 741 -8.66 19.67 1.69
N TYR A 742 -9.22 18.57 1.19
CA TYR A 742 -9.13 18.14 -0.21
C TYR A 742 -9.42 19.26 -1.22
N LYS A 743 -10.58 19.93 -1.11
CA LYS A 743 -10.96 21.08 -1.95
C LYS A 743 -9.93 22.21 -2.02
N TYR A 744 -9.15 22.43 -0.96
CA TYR A 744 -8.16 23.51 -0.87
C TYR A 744 -6.75 23.04 -1.22
N ALA A 745 -6.39 21.82 -0.81
CA ALA A 745 -5.03 21.29 -0.94
C ALA A 745 -4.78 20.52 -2.24
N HIS A 746 -5.79 19.78 -2.75
CA HIS A 746 -5.66 18.98 -3.97
C HIS A 746 -5.24 19.78 -5.22
N PRO A 747 -5.71 21.03 -5.45
CA PRO A 747 -5.26 21.81 -6.60
C PRO A 747 -3.74 22.03 -6.69
N PHE A 748 -3.04 21.99 -5.55
CA PHE A 748 -1.57 22.06 -5.54
C PHE A 748 -0.92 20.74 -5.97
N VAL A 749 -1.51 19.60 -5.60
CA VAL A 749 -1.11 18.27 -6.07
C VAL A 749 -1.29 18.18 -7.58
N GLU A 750 -2.48 18.54 -8.07
CA GLU A 750 -2.81 18.53 -9.50
C GLU A 750 -1.83 19.39 -10.31
N LYS A 751 -1.52 20.60 -9.81
CA LYS A 751 -0.55 21.46 -10.47
C LYS A 751 0.84 20.82 -10.56
N VAL A 752 1.36 20.29 -9.44
CA VAL A 752 2.70 19.68 -9.42
C VAL A 752 2.74 18.42 -10.30
N GLN A 753 1.68 17.60 -10.30
CA GLN A 753 1.53 16.47 -11.21
C GLN A 753 1.64 16.93 -12.67
N LEU A 754 0.84 17.92 -13.07
CA LEU A 754 0.83 18.45 -14.44
C LEU A 754 2.19 19.03 -14.84
N GLU A 755 2.83 19.84 -13.98
CA GLU A 755 4.13 20.43 -14.29
C GLU A 755 5.23 19.38 -14.51
N LEU A 756 5.27 18.35 -13.65
CA LEU A 756 6.25 17.26 -13.76
C LEU A 756 5.98 16.38 -14.98
N GLU A 757 4.73 15.97 -15.18
CA GLU A 757 4.32 15.09 -16.27
C GLU A 757 4.46 15.78 -17.62
N ASP A 758 3.99 17.03 -17.77
CA ASP A 758 4.14 17.79 -19.01
C ASP A 758 5.62 18.05 -19.34
N SER A 759 6.44 18.37 -18.33
CA SER A 759 7.88 18.54 -18.53
C SER A 759 8.54 17.24 -18.98
N ALA A 760 8.28 16.12 -18.28
CA ALA A 760 8.82 14.81 -18.65
C ALA A 760 8.39 14.40 -20.06
N MET A 761 7.16 14.69 -20.44
CA MET A 761 6.61 14.37 -21.75
C MET A 761 7.18 15.21 -22.88
N SER A 762 7.35 16.52 -22.64
CA SER A 762 7.98 17.41 -23.62
C SER A 762 9.43 17.04 -23.96
N MET A 763 10.12 16.34 -23.05
CA MET A 763 11.51 15.90 -23.25
C MET A 763 11.62 14.52 -23.92
N GLN A 764 10.52 13.76 -24.09
CA GLN A 764 10.62 12.38 -24.56
C GLN A 764 11.21 12.28 -25.97
N GLU A 765 10.78 13.12 -26.91
CA GLU A 765 11.29 13.09 -28.29
C GLU A 765 12.82 13.30 -28.32
N ASP A 766 13.32 14.33 -27.65
CA ASP A 766 14.76 14.63 -27.53
C ASP A 766 15.54 13.47 -26.87
N ILE A 767 14.96 12.85 -25.82
CA ILE A 767 15.57 11.71 -25.15
C ILE A 767 15.68 10.51 -26.09
N LEU A 768 14.63 10.21 -26.85
CA LEU A 768 14.61 9.06 -27.77
C LEU A 768 15.54 9.27 -28.96
N GLU A 769 15.60 10.49 -29.51
CA GLU A 769 16.59 10.84 -30.55
C GLU A 769 18.03 10.68 -30.04
N GLN A 770 18.30 11.17 -28.83
CA GLN A 770 19.61 11.03 -28.20
C GLN A 770 19.94 9.57 -27.89
N ALA A 771 18.98 8.77 -27.43
CA ALA A 771 19.15 7.34 -27.19
C ALA A 771 19.54 6.61 -28.49
N ALA A 772 18.82 6.87 -29.59
CA ALA A 772 19.15 6.32 -30.89
C ALA A 772 20.55 6.75 -31.38
N PHE A 773 20.93 8.01 -31.15
CA PHE A 773 22.28 8.50 -31.46
C PHE A 773 23.37 7.79 -30.64
N VAL A 774 23.16 7.64 -29.32
CA VAL A 774 24.08 6.91 -28.43
C VAL A 774 24.20 5.46 -28.88
N LYS A 775 23.09 4.77 -29.17
CA LYS A 775 23.12 3.40 -29.68
C LYS A 775 23.96 3.28 -30.95
N ASN A 776 23.76 4.19 -31.91
CA ASN A 776 24.46 4.18 -33.19
C ASN A 776 25.95 4.56 -33.09
N SER A 777 26.33 5.36 -32.09
CA SER A 777 27.70 5.86 -31.93
C SER A 777 28.56 5.03 -30.99
N THR A 778 27.98 4.51 -29.91
CA THR A 778 28.71 3.84 -28.82
C THR A 778 28.18 2.45 -28.47
N GLY A 779 27.03 2.03 -29.02
CA GLY A 779 26.45 0.70 -28.83
C GLY A 779 25.26 0.66 -27.87
N GLU A 780 24.58 -0.49 -27.82
CA GLU A 780 23.34 -0.69 -27.05
C GLU A 780 23.54 -0.55 -25.54
N ASP A 781 24.66 -1.02 -24.99
CA ASP A 781 24.94 -0.92 -23.55
C ASP A 781 24.97 0.55 -23.06
N GLU A 782 25.54 1.45 -23.86
CA GLU A 782 25.59 2.88 -23.53
C GLU A 782 24.23 3.56 -23.69
N MET A 783 23.41 3.11 -24.65
CA MET A 783 22.02 3.56 -24.76
C MET A 783 21.20 3.12 -23.54
N VAL A 784 21.35 1.87 -23.11
CA VAL A 784 20.71 1.34 -21.90
C VAL A 784 21.14 2.15 -20.67
N ALA A 785 22.43 2.46 -20.52
CA ALA A 785 22.93 3.31 -19.45
C ALA A 785 22.34 4.73 -19.51
N PHE A 786 22.24 5.30 -20.71
CA PHE A 786 21.61 6.60 -20.92
C PHE A 786 20.12 6.60 -20.51
N LEU A 787 19.32 5.65 -21.00
CA LEU A 787 17.89 5.53 -20.66
C LEU A 787 17.68 5.26 -19.17
N THR A 788 18.54 4.42 -18.57
CA THR A 788 18.54 4.15 -17.12
C THR A 788 18.75 5.44 -16.33
N ASN A 789 19.72 6.26 -16.73
CA ASN A 789 19.96 7.55 -16.10
C ASN A 789 18.79 8.53 -16.30
N GLN A 790 18.14 8.55 -17.47
CA GLN A 790 16.95 9.38 -17.68
C GLN A 790 15.78 8.98 -16.76
N SER A 791 15.52 7.68 -16.61
CA SER A 791 14.50 7.21 -15.67
C SER A 791 14.86 7.51 -14.21
N ALA A 792 16.13 7.39 -13.82
CA ALA A 792 16.59 7.73 -12.48
C ALA A 792 16.44 9.24 -12.20
N LEU A 793 16.80 10.10 -13.15
CA LEU A 793 16.62 11.55 -13.01
C LEU A 793 15.14 11.94 -12.89
N ALA A 794 14.27 11.35 -13.70
CA ALA A 794 12.84 11.62 -13.63
C ALA A 794 12.23 11.18 -12.28
N ALA A 795 12.64 10.01 -11.76
CA ALA A 795 12.20 9.51 -10.46
C ALA A 795 12.68 10.41 -9.31
N ALA A 796 13.95 10.78 -9.30
CA ALA A 796 14.54 11.66 -8.28
C ALA A 796 13.87 13.04 -8.27
N ASN A 797 13.63 13.63 -9.45
CA ASN A 797 12.94 14.91 -9.57
C ASN A 797 11.51 14.83 -9.03
N SER A 798 10.77 13.77 -9.41
CA SER A 798 9.40 13.54 -8.94
C SER A 798 9.34 13.36 -7.42
N HIS A 799 10.25 12.55 -6.87
CA HIS A 799 10.37 12.31 -5.44
C HIS A 799 10.67 13.60 -4.66
N GLN A 800 11.62 14.40 -5.15
CA GLN A 800 11.98 15.67 -4.51
C GLN A 800 10.81 16.67 -4.57
N ALA A 801 10.16 16.80 -5.74
CA ALA A 801 9.05 17.72 -5.90
C ALA A 801 7.85 17.36 -5.00
N PHE A 802 7.54 16.08 -4.84
CA PHE A 802 6.48 15.65 -3.91
C PHE A 802 6.88 15.78 -2.44
N SER A 803 8.17 15.63 -2.11
CA SER A 803 8.68 15.93 -0.77
C SER A 803 8.53 17.42 -0.44
N ASP A 804 8.93 18.29 -1.37
CA ASP A 804 8.79 19.74 -1.25
C ASP A 804 7.32 20.16 -1.19
N LEU A 805 6.47 19.51 -1.99
CA LEU A 805 5.02 19.70 -1.96
C LEU A 805 4.45 19.35 -0.59
N PHE A 806 4.87 18.24 0.02
CA PHE A 806 4.42 17.91 1.37
C PHE A 806 4.82 19.00 2.37
N ASP A 807 6.08 19.46 2.34
CA ASP A 807 6.58 20.52 3.22
C ASP A 807 5.79 21.83 3.03
N PHE A 808 5.41 22.16 1.79
CA PHE A 808 4.52 23.28 1.49
C PHE A 808 3.09 23.05 2.03
N LEU A 809 2.51 21.87 1.82
CA LEU A 809 1.13 21.58 2.20
C LEU A 809 0.95 21.56 3.72
N VAL A 810 1.90 20.99 4.46
CA VAL A 810 1.84 20.93 5.93
C VAL A 810 2.00 22.32 6.55
N THR A 811 2.78 23.21 5.93
CA THR A 811 2.94 24.59 6.40
C THR A 811 1.79 25.49 5.97
N SER A 812 1.16 25.22 4.83
CA SER A 812 0.04 26.00 4.28
C SER A 812 -1.32 25.60 4.82
N PHE A 813 -1.54 24.32 5.14
CA PHE A 813 -2.84 23.80 5.55
C PHE A 813 -2.72 22.99 6.84
N HIS A 814 -2.95 23.62 7.98
CA HIS A 814 -2.90 22.95 9.29
C HIS A 814 -3.89 23.56 10.30
N ASP A 815 -4.29 22.76 11.29
CA ASP A 815 -5.12 23.18 12.43
C ASP A 815 -6.43 23.93 12.06
N GLY A 816 -6.99 23.66 10.87
CA GLY A 816 -8.19 24.34 10.38
C GLY A 816 -7.91 25.73 9.77
N TYR A 817 -6.67 26.03 9.40
CA TYR A 817 -6.26 27.28 8.77
C TYR A 817 -5.57 27.05 7.43
N HIS A 818 -5.75 28.03 6.53
CA HIS A 818 -4.88 28.25 5.38
C HIS A 818 -3.93 29.40 5.72
N MET A 819 -2.66 29.07 5.82
CA MET A 819 -1.59 30.01 6.14
C MET A 819 -1.08 30.64 4.84
N THR A 820 -1.02 31.97 4.80
CA THR A 820 -0.52 32.74 3.66
C THR A 820 0.45 33.83 4.13
N ASP A 821 1.09 34.51 3.17
CA ASP A 821 2.03 35.61 3.43
C ASP A 821 3.30 35.16 4.15
N PHE A 822 3.87 34.00 3.77
CA PHE A 822 5.07 33.41 4.40
C PHE A 822 6.32 34.32 4.39
N TYR A 823 6.39 35.27 3.47
CA TYR A 823 7.51 36.22 3.35
C TYR A 823 7.22 37.60 3.97
N SER A 824 6.05 37.78 4.57
CA SER A 824 5.68 38.98 5.31
C SER A 824 6.22 38.94 6.75
N SER A 825 6.42 40.10 7.37
CA SER A 825 6.69 40.19 8.82
C SER A 825 5.51 39.73 9.67
N HIS A 826 4.33 39.61 9.05
CA HIS A 826 3.10 39.13 9.67
C HIS A 826 2.49 38.05 8.78
N LEU A 827 2.48 36.82 9.30
CA LEU A 827 1.78 35.69 8.70
C LEU A 827 0.27 35.92 8.77
N LYS A 828 -0.46 35.49 7.74
CA LYS A 828 -1.92 35.56 7.70
C LYS A 828 -2.51 34.17 7.86
N ALA A 829 -3.31 33.98 8.90
CA ALA A 829 -4.06 32.75 9.14
C ALA A 829 -5.51 32.95 8.67
N ILE A 830 -5.91 32.25 7.62
CA ILE A 830 -7.27 32.28 7.08
C ILE A 830 -8.03 31.07 7.62
N PRO A 831 -9.10 31.24 8.42
CA PRO A 831 -9.87 30.10 8.92
C PRO A 831 -10.51 29.31 7.78
N LEU A 832 -10.22 28.02 7.69
CA LEU A 832 -10.93 27.06 6.85
C LEU A 832 -12.14 26.57 7.64
N PHE A 833 -13.20 27.37 7.65
CA PHE A 833 -14.44 27.00 8.32
C PHE A 833 -15.32 26.11 7.43
N TYR A 834 -16.22 25.35 8.04
CA TYR A 834 -17.06 24.40 7.33
C TYR A 834 -18.07 25.11 6.42
N PRO A 835 -18.41 24.54 5.25
CA PRO A 835 -19.39 25.12 4.35
C PRO A 835 -20.79 25.07 4.98
N LYS A 836 -21.63 26.05 4.63
CA LYS A 836 -22.98 26.21 5.19
C LYS A 836 -23.83 24.94 5.08
N TRP A 837 -23.82 24.27 3.93
CA TRP A 837 -24.60 23.05 3.71
C TRP A 837 -24.23 21.94 4.70
N TRP A 838 -22.95 21.83 5.06
CA TRP A 838 -22.47 20.82 6.01
C TRP A 838 -22.86 21.21 7.43
N LEU A 839 -22.74 22.50 7.78
CA LEU A 839 -23.21 23.06 9.04
C LEU A 839 -24.71 22.86 9.25
N GLU A 840 -25.52 22.99 8.20
CA GLU A 840 -26.95 22.68 8.23
C GLU A 840 -27.19 21.20 8.53
N GLN A 841 -26.45 20.29 7.89
CA GLN A 841 -26.58 18.85 8.09
C GLN A 841 -26.19 18.39 9.49
N VAL A 842 -25.14 18.97 10.08
CA VAL A 842 -24.70 18.63 11.44
C VAL A 842 -25.47 19.38 12.54
N GLY A 843 -26.48 20.18 12.17
CA GLY A 843 -27.32 20.90 13.14
C GLY A 843 -26.60 22.04 13.85
N PHE A 844 -25.61 22.67 13.21
CA PHE A 844 -24.85 23.78 13.80
C PHE A 844 -25.71 25.03 14.05
N PHE A 845 -26.65 25.31 13.15
CA PHE A 845 -27.55 26.45 13.30
C PHE A 845 -28.64 26.10 14.31
N ALA A 846 -28.77 26.90 15.37
CA ALA A 846 -29.86 26.73 16.32
C ALA A 846 -31.21 26.75 15.60
N ASN A 847 -32.03 25.71 15.82
CA ASN A 847 -33.42 25.71 15.39
C ASN A 847 -34.12 26.92 16.04
N LYS A 848 -34.37 27.98 15.27
CA LYS A 848 -35.17 29.12 15.76
C LYS A 848 -36.59 28.69 16.14
N ASP A 849 -37.04 27.53 15.66
CA ASP A 849 -38.34 26.93 15.99
C ASP A 849 -38.33 26.07 17.28
N ALA A 850 -37.15 25.75 17.83
CA ALA A 850 -37.04 25.12 19.16
C ALA A 850 -37.06 26.17 20.28
N ALA A 851 -36.68 27.42 20.00
CA ALA A 851 -36.70 28.52 20.97
C ALA A 851 -38.08 29.24 21.05
N SER A 852 -38.97 29.04 20.07
CA SER A 852 -40.35 29.55 20.10
C SER A 852 -41.38 28.53 20.61
N SER A 853 -41.00 27.26 20.77
CA SER A 853 -41.86 26.19 21.30
C SER A 853 -41.62 25.85 22.78
N SER A 854 -40.65 26.51 23.45
CA SER A 854 -40.43 26.35 24.90
C SER A 854 -41.22 27.35 25.77
N SER A 855 -42.27 27.99 25.26
CA SER A 855 -43.18 28.83 26.05
C SER A 855 -44.66 28.42 26.02
N SER A 856 -45.00 27.23 25.49
CA SER A 856 -46.38 26.73 25.58
C SER A 856 -46.47 25.19 25.62
N ALA A 857 -45.72 24.55 26.51
CA ALA A 857 -45.94 23.14 26.86
C ALA A 857 -46.73 23.03 28.18
N ALA A 858 -48.04 23.29 28.11
CA ALA A 858 -49.01 22.78 29.07
C ALA A 858 -50.35 22.58 28.37
N ALA A 859 -50.54 21.40 27.79
CA ALA A 859 -51.78 20.60 27.83
C ALA A 859 -51.73 19.50 26.77
N ALA A 860 -51.87 18.25 27.22
CA ALA A 860 -52.10 17.09 26.38
C ALA A 860 -53.47 17.17 25.68
N PRO A 861 -53.64 16.57 24.48
CA PRO A 861 -54.95 16.19 24.00
C PRO A 861 -55.12 14.67 24.08
N SER A 862 -56.09 14.25 24.90
CA SER A 862 -56.68 12.92 24.84
C SER A 862 -57.77 12.84 23.75
N THR A 863 -57.90 11.63 23.22
CA THR A 863 -58.81 11.09 22.20
C THR A 863 -60.27 11.59 22.26
N PRO A 864 -60.98 11.71 21.12
CA PRO A 864 -62.40 12.04 21.13
C PRO A 864 -63.28 10.79 21.23
N ALA A 865 -64.28 10.80 22.10
CA ALA A 865 -65.47 9.97 21.93
C ALA A 865 -66.71 10.65 22.53
N ALA A 866 -67.72 10.78 21.67
CA ALA A 866 -69.17 10.86 21.86
C ALA A 866 -69.79 11.35 23.20
N LYS A 867 -70.66 12.36 23.03
CA LYS A 867 -71.97 12.60 23.68
C LYS A 867 -72.28 11.81 24.96
N GLU A 868 -72.55 12.53 26.05
CA GLU A 868 -73.89 12.55 26.69
C GLU A 868 -74.00 13.59 27.81
N VAL A 869 -75.25 13.86 28.16
CA VAL A 869 -75.79 14.99 28.93
C VAL A 869 -75.95 14.61 30.40
N SER A 870 -75.94 15.64 31.27
CA SER A 870 -76.71 15.76 32.52
C SER A 870 -76.02 15.61 33.90
N THR A 871 -76.09 16.74 34.61
CA THR A 871 -76.50 16.94 36.02
C THR A 871 -75.67 16.44 37.20
N LYS A 872 -75.15 17.46 37.92
CA LYS A 872 -75.36 17.78 39.35
C LYS A 872 -75.21 16.68 40.42
N SER A 873 -74.29 17.02 41.33
CA SER A 873 -74.48 17.22 42.78
C SER A 873 -74.01 16.13 43.76
N THR A 874 -73.10 16.60 44.62
CA THR A 874 -73.09 16.53 46.10
C THR A 874 -72.77 15.22 46.82
N GLY A 875 -71.84 15.37 47.78
CA GLY A 875 -71.87 14.68 49.07
C GLY A 875 -70.71 13.71 49.27
N THR A 876 -69.57 14.15 49.81
CA THR A 876 -69.20 14.17 51.25
C THR A 876 -69.07 12.79 51.91
N ASP A 877 -67.79 12.44 52.11
CA ASP A 877 -67.16 12.23 53.41
C ASP A 877 -67.12 10.87 54.13
N ALA A 878 -65.93 10.72 54.74
CA ALA A 878 -65.52 9.94 55.91
C ALA A 878 -65.02 8.50 55.63
N SER A 879 -63.86 8.04 56.12
CA SER A 879 -62.92 8.60 57.10
C SER A 879 -61.64 7.75 57.19
N SER A 880 -60.49 8.42 57.42
CA SER A 880 -59.26 7.97 58.12
C SER A 880 -58.46 6.80 57.51
N THR A 881 -57.12 6.70 57.58
CA THR A 881 -56.18 7.13 58.61
C THR A 881 -54.76 7.31 58.03
N THR A 882 -53.92 7.91 58.87
CA THR A 882 -52.60 8.54 58.76
C THR A 882 -51.39 7.68 58.32
N THR A 883 -50.52 8.33 57.52
CA THR A 883 -49.04 8.38 57.55
C THR A 883 -48.13 7.14 57.64
N ALA A 884 -47.17 7.17 56.71
CA ALA A 884 -45.72 7.01 56.84
C ALA A 884 -45.05 5.73 56.33
N ALA A 885 -43.93 5.98 55.66
CA ALA A 885 -43.14 5.10 54.83
C ALA A 885 -42.24 4.12 55.59
N SER A 886 -41.88 3.02 54.92
CA SER A 886 -40.59 2.35 55.11
C SER A 886 -40.19 1.58 53.86
N THR A 887 -39.06 1.97 53.28
CA THR A 887 -38.24 1.20 52.35
C THR A 887 -37.56 0.04 53.08
N SER A 888 -37.58 -1.17 52.49
CA SER A 888 -36.53 -2.17 52.72
C SER A 888 -36.35 -3.11 51.51
N SER A 889 -35.07 -3.44 51.33
CA SER A 889 -34.31 -4.31 50.42
C SER A 889 -34.89 -5.66 49.94
N GLY A 890 -34.39 -6.12 48.78
CA GLY A 890 -34.32 -7.53 48.39
C GLY A 890 -33.32 -7.80 47.25
N SER A 891 -32.33 -8.65 47.52
CA SER A 891 -31.12 -8.97 46.73
C SER A 891 -31.28 -10.13 45.72
N PHE A 892 -30.37 -10.24 44.73
CA PHE A 892 -30.14 -11.43 43.89
C PHE A 892 -28.64 -11.85 43.90
N PRO A 893 -28.27 -13.13 43.63
CA PRO A 893 -27.12 -13.78 44.26
C PRO A 893 -25.80 -13.78 43.47
N ILE A 894 -24.70 -13.81 44.24
CA ILE A 894 -23.27 -13.60 43.89
C ILE A 894 -22.55 -14.84 43.31
N VAL A 895 -23.25 -15.95 43.04
CA VAL A 895 -22.58 -17.24 42.77
C VAL A 895 -22.11 -17.41 41.32
N SER A 896 -22.68 -16.68 40.36
CA SER A 896 -22.37 -16.86 38.93
C SER A 896 -21.07 -16.19 38.47
N THR A 897 -20.62 -15.14 39.16
CA THR A 897 -19.47 -14.32 38.74
C THR A 897 -18.12 -14.94 39.15
N ILE A 898 -18.12 -15.78 40.19
CA ILE A 898 -16.89 -16.39 40.72
C ILE A 898 -16.40 -17.55 39.84
N ILE A 899 -17.30 -18.25 39.14
CA ILE A 899 -16.93 -19.41 38.30
C ILE A 899 -16.23 -18.96 37.01
N VAL A 900 -16.61 -17.80 36.45
CA VAL A 900 -16.00 -17.26 35.21
C VAL A 900 -14.57 -16.75 35.48
N ALA A 901 -14.32 -16.13 36.64
CA ALA A 901 -13.00 -15.63 36.99
C ALA A 901 -11.97 -16.77 37.22
N VAL A 902 -12.40 -17.89 37.81
CA VAL A 902 -11.50 -19.03 38.11
C VAL A 902 -11.08 -19.78 36.85
N VAL A 903 -11.93 -19.86 35.82
CA VAL A 903 -11.60 -20.53 34.55
C VAL A 903 -10.62 -19.69 33.71
N CYS A 904 -10.76 -18.36 33.69
CA CYS A 904 -9.87 -17.48 32.94
C CYS A 904 -8.44 -17.46 33.53
N VAL A 905 -8.31 -17.51 34.85
CA VAL A 905 -6.99 -17.57 35.52
C VAL A 905 -6.32 -18.94 35.32
N GLY A 906 -7.11 -20.02 35.27
CA GLY A 906 -6.60 -21.38 35.05
C GLY A 906 -5.95 -21.60 33.68
N VAL A 907 -6.50 -20.99 32.62
CA VAL A 907 -5.97 -21.12 31.25
C VAL A 907 -4.70 -20.29 31.05
N GLY A 908 -4.61 -19.09 31.63
CA GLY A 908 -3.44 -18.23 31.55
C GLY A 908 -2.17 -18.85 32.17
N VAL A 909 -2.33 -19.61 33.26
CA VAL A 909 -1.20 -20.26 33.96
C VAL A 909 -0.67 -21.49 33.21
N ILE A 910 -1.49 -22.18 32.41
CA ILE A 910 -1.10 -23.37 31.67
C ILE A 910 -0.36 -23.00 30.37
N ILE A 911 -0.76 -21.91 29.70
CA ILE A 911 -0.11 -21.43 28.48
C ILE A 911 1.25 -20.79 28.79
N GLY A 912 1.37 -20.05 29.90
CA GLY A 912 2.64 -19.43 30.32
C GLY A 912 3.74 -20.43 30.72
N ARG A 913 3.43 -21.71 30.91
CA ARG A 913 4.39 -22.73 31.38
C ARG A 913 5.02 -23.61 30.30
N LYS A 914 4.61 -23.49 29.02
CA LYS A 914 5.14 -24.33 27.92
C LYS A 914 6.05 -23.62 26.91
N SER A 915 6.32 -22.33 27.04
CA SER A 915 7.21 -21.59 26.13
C SER A 915 8.40 -20.97 26.87
N ALA A 916 9.32 -21.81 27.32
CA ALA A 916 10.66 -21.38 27.75
C ALA A 916 11.71 -22.37 27.24
N VAL A 917 12.10 -22.21 25.97
CA VAL A 917 13.31 -22.81 25.40
C VAL A 917 14.28 -21.66 25.05
N LYS A 918 15.53 -21.85 25.48
CA LYS A 918 16.65 -20.89 25.52
C LYS A 918 16.89 -20.11 24.22
N ARG A 919 17.10 -18.80 24.34
CA ARG A 919 17.85 -17.99 23.36
C ARG A 919 19.06 -17.37 24.05
N ASP A 920 20.24 -17.69 23.54
CA ASP A 920 21.50 -17.06 23.90
C ASP A 920 21.53 -15.61 23.41
N GLY A 921 22.04 -14.72 24.25
CA GLY A 921 22.04 -13.27 24.03
C GLY A 921 23.19 -12.80 23.14
N TYR A 922 22.90 -11.80 22.30
CA TYR A 922 23.91 -10.99 21.62
C TYR A 922 23.64 -9.50 21.91
N SER A 923 24.67 -8.78 22.37
CA SER A 923 24.64 -7.35 22.67
C SER A 923 24.80 -6.50 21.40
N PRO A 924 24.19 -5.31 21.31
CA PRO A 924 24.41 -4.36 20.22
C PRO A 924 25.79 -3.68 20.34
N ALA A 925 26.54 -3.67 19.23
CA ALA A 925 27.75 -2.87 19.09
C ALA A 925 27.40 -1.40 18.71
N PRO A 926 28.15 -0.40 19.19
CA PRO A 926 27.92 1.01 18.88
C PRO A 926 28.41 1.37 17.47
N LEU A 927 27.66 2.26 16.82
CA LEU A 927 27.99 2.92 15.55
C LEU A 927 29.32 3.68 15.66
N ASN A 928 30.33 3.23 14.90
CA ASN A 928 31.53 4.01 14.59
C ASN A 928 31.32 4.76 13.28
N TYR A 929 31.46 6.08 13.31
CA TYR A 929 31.78 6.87 12.13
C TYR A 929 33.22 6.58 11.73
N GLY A 930 33.44 6.14 10.49
CA GLY A 930 34.75 5.95 9.89
C GLY A 930 34.71 6.34 8.42
N THR A 931 35.47 7.38 8.10
CA THR A 931 35.83 7.84 6.75
C THR A 931 36.76 6.85 6.04
N ALA A 932 36.38 6.41 4.84
CA ALA A 932 37.20 6.19 3.63
C ALA A 932 36.33 5.55 2.56
#